data_AF-A0A6P6A3Y4-F1
#
_entry.id   AF-A0A6P6A3Y4-F1
#
_cell.length_a   1.000
_cell.length_b   1.000
_cell.length_c   1.000
_cell.angle_alpha   90.00
_cell.angle_beta   90.00
_cell.angle_gamma   90.00
#
_symmetry.space_group_name_H-M   'P 1'
#
loop_
_entity.id
_entity.type
_entity.pdbx_description
1 polymer ?
#
loop_
_entity_poly.entity_id
_entity_poly.type
_entity_poly.pdbx_seq_one_letter_code
_entity_poly.pdbx_strand_id
1 'polypeptide(L)'
;MELQIKVAQAVHVLNHDTESCNRVAANQWLVQFQQTEAAWEVASSILTSDHPRLFSDFEVEFFAAQILKRKIQNEGYYLQLGVKDALLNALLVAAKRFSSGPPQLLTQICLALSALILRSVEHGKPIEQLFFSLQNLRSQNDGIVAVLEMLTVLPEEIVDTQTTDSKISASHRSQYGQELLSHTPMVIEFLLQQSENKFEGCLQPNERNRKVLRCLLSWVRAGCFSEISEGSLATHPLLNFVFNSLQVSSSFDLAVEVLVELVSRHEGLPQVLLCRVPFLREMLLLPALTGGDEKVVAGLACLMSEIGQAAPSLIVEASAEALVLTDALLSCVVFPCEDWDIADSTLQFWSSLASYILGLDVDGANKKSVEGMFFPVFSALFDALLLRAQVDESTFNDESGTFELPDGLVQFRTNLVELLVDICQLLQPATFVQKIFFCGWFSSNVAIPWKEVEIKLFALNVVSEVVLQGGQTFDFSVIMQLVTVLSSWPSDNLKGFMCIVYRSVADVIGSYSKWICPLQTNARPSLLFLAAGISEPLSSNACASALRKFCEDVSAVTFEPSNLDILMWIWEALEKKCLPLEDEEEVVSAISLVLGSVSDKELQNNLLSRLLSSSYEAIGKLIEDNNNRSLRQNPAAYSQVLSFATRGLHRVFWPMLEKLFRSEHMENSSLSTAACRALSLAIQSSGQHFEMLLPKILDCLSTNFLSFQSHECYIRTASVVIEEFGHKEEYGPLYMSTFERFTQASSVMALNSSYVCDQEPDLVEAYTNFALTFVRGSHKEVLAASGALLEISFQKAAICCTAMHRGAALAAMSYLSCFLEVGLASLLESMTFSPEGSFSATAIHIVSHSGEGLVSNIVYALLGVSAMSRVQKCTTILQQLAAICCLSERTNWKAILSSKFLHSWLQAAFYQVQALPADYLNQGEAETLVPVWLKALAGAASDYLESKSSNRGRSDYGHMQGKGGRVLKRVIREFADGHRNIPNLT
;
A
#
# COMPACT_ATOMS: atom_id res chain seq x y z
N MET A 1 -50.26 -16.54 -11.87
CA MET A 1 -50.47 -17.71 -10.98
C MET A 1 -49.53 -18.88 -11.29
N GLU A 2 -49.48 -19.41 -12.52
CA GLU A 2 -48.58 -20.55 -12.84
C GLU A 2 -47.08 -20.23 -12.64
N LEU A 3 -46.62 -19.05 -13.06
CA LEU A 3 -45.23 -18.61 -12.86
C LEU A 3 -44.87 -18.38 -11.38
N GLN A 4 -45.82 -17.94 -10.54
CA GLN A 4 -45.59 -17.77 -9.10
C GLN A 4 -45.31 -19.11 -8.42
N ILE A 5 -46.04 -20.16 -8.81
CA ILE A 5 -45.83 -21.52 -8.31
C ILE A 5 -44.45 -22.03 -8.71
N LYS A 6 -44.03 -21.80 -9.95
CA LYS A 6 -42.69 -22.18 -10.45
C LYS A 6 -41.57 -21.46 -9.69
N VAL A 7 -41.74 -20.17 -9.40
CA VAL A 7 -40.78 -19.40 -8.58
C VAL A 7 -40.71 -19.95 -7.16
N ALA A 8 -41.85 -20.19 -6.50
CA ALA A 8 -41.87 -20.76 -5.16
C ALA A 8 -41.19 -22.14 -5.08
N GLN A 9 -41.45 -23.01 -6.06
CA GLN A 9 -40.82 -24.32 -6.16
C GLN A 9 -39.30 -24.22 -6.38
N ALA A 10 -38.85 -23.31 -7.26
CA ALA A 10 -37.43 -23.12 -7.52
C ALA A 10 -36.68 -22.54 -6.30
N VAL A 11 -37.29 -21.61 -5.54
CA VAL A 11 -36.71 -21.08 -4.29
C VAL A 11 -36.62 -22.18 -3.24
N HIS A 12 -37.67 -22.98 -3.07
CA HIS A 12 -37.65 -24.11 -2.14
C HIS A 12 -36.57 -25.15 -2.50
N VAL A 13 -36.40 -25.47 -3.79
CA VAL A 13 -35.32 -26.37 -4.25
C VAL A 13 -33.94 -25.75 -3.96
N LEU A 14 -33.76 -24.45 -4.19
CA LEU A 14 -32.49 -23.77 -3.94
C LEU A 14 -32.04 -23.87 -2.46
N ASN A 15 -32.98 -23.72 -1.51
CA ASN A 15 -32.66 -23.64 -0.08
C ASN A 15 -32.73 -24.98 0.66
N HIS A 16 -33.54 -25.95 0.18
CA HIS A 16 -33.82 -27.18 0.93
C HIS A 16 -33.45 -28.49 0.22
N ASP A 17 -33.07 -28.46 -1.07
CA ASP A 17 -32.69 -29.69 -1.78
C ASP A 17 -31.29 -30.16 -1.36
N THR A 18 -31.17 -31.46 -1.06
CA THR A 18 -29.91 -32.10 -0.65
C THR A 18 -28.92 -32.24 -1.81
N GLU A 19 -29.40 -32.31 -3.06
CA GLU A 19 -28.56 -32.49 -4.25
C GLU A 19 -28.05 -31.15 -4.78
N SER A 20 -26.72 -31.02 -4.89
CA SER A 20 -26.09 -29.78 -5.39
C SER A 20 -26.45 -29.45 -6.85
N CYS A 21 -26.68 -30.46 -7.69
CA CYS A 21 -27.07 -30.28 -9.09
C CYS A 21 -28.44 -29.61 -9.24
N ASN A 22 -29.42 -29.99 -8.42
CA ASN A 22 -30.76 -29.41 -8.45
C ASN A 22 -30.75 -27.96 -7.94
N ARG A 23 -29.97 -27.67 -6.90
CA ARG A 23 -29.76 -26.29 -6.41
C ARG A 23 -29.13 -25.38 -7.46
N VAL A 24 -28.13 -25.88 -8.20
CA VAL A 24 -27.50 -25.13 -9.30
C VAL A 24 -28.50 -24.89 -10.44
N ALA A 25 -29.27 -25.90 -10.83
CA ALA A 25 -30.30 -25.76 -11.87
C ALA A 25 -31.40 -24.76 -11.48
N ALA A 26 -31.87 -24.81 -10.23
CA ALA A 26 -32.83 -23.86 -9.69
C ALA A 26 -32.26 -22.43 -9.67
N ASN A 27 -31.01 -22.24 -9.21
CA ASN A 27 -30.35 -20.94 -9.23
C ASN A 27 -30.21 -20.37 -10.65
N GLN A 28 -29.78 -21.21 -11.62
CA GLN A 28 -29.65 -20.79 -13.02
C GLN A 28 -31.00 -20.36 -13.60
N TRP A 29 -32.06 -21.10 -13.32
CA TRP A 29 -33.41 -20.73 -13.76
C TRP A 29 -33.88 -19.42 -13.10
N LEU A 30 -33.63 -19.24 -11.80
CA LEU A 30 -33.97 -18.01 -11.08
C LEU A 30 -33.18 -16.78 -11.59
N VAL A 31 -31.91 -16.94 -11.95
CA VAL A 31 -31.09 -15.89 -12.58
C VAL A 31 -31.63 -15.52 -13.96
N GLN A 32 -32.04 -16.52 -14.77
CA GLN A 32 -32.68 -16.26 -16.06
C GLN A 32 -34.03 -15.55 -15.87
N PHE A 33 -34.83 -15.99 -14.91
CA PHE A 33 -36.11 -15.36 -14.57
C PHE A 33 -35.95 -13.89 -14.17
N GLN A 34 -34.91 -13.54 -13.39
CA GLN A 34 -34.61 -12.16 -12.99
C GLN A 34 -34.44 -11.20 -14.19
N GLN A 35 -33.99 -11.71 -15.33
CA GLN A 35 -33.80 -10.92 -16.56
C GLN A 35 -35.08 -10.73 -17.37
N THR A 36 -36.17 -11.43 -17.03
CA THR A 36 -37.44 -11.35 -17.77
C THR A 36 -38.30 -10.16 -17.31
N GLU A 37 -39.19 -9.69 -18.20
CA GLU A 37 -40.20 -8.68 -17.89
C GLU A 37 -41.26 -9.19 -16.89
N ALA A 38 -41.56 -10.50 -16.93
CA ALA A 38 -42.54 -11.14 -16.04
C ALA A 38 -42.12 -11.06 -14.56
N ALA A 39 -40.84 -10.87 -14.27
CA ALA A 39 -40.33 -10.75 -12.91
C ALA A 39 -40.91 -9.54 -12.16
N TRP A 40 -41.20 -8.43 -12.85
CA TRP A 40 -41.81 -7.24 -12.25
C TRP A 40 -43.19 -7.52 -11.65
N GLU A 41 -44.08 -8.12 -12.45
CA GLU A 41 -45.46 -8.43 -12.05
C GLU A 41 -45.51 -9.55 -11.01
N VAL A 42 -44.74 -10.63 -11.22
CA VAL A 42 -44.72 -11.80 -10.33
C VAL A 42 -44.21 -11.42 -8.94
N ALA A 43 -43.09 -10.69 -8.84
CA ALA A 43 -42.53 -10.29 -7.55
C ALA A 43 -43.44 -9.28 -6.82
N SER A 44 -44.00 -8.30 -7.54
CA SER A 44 -44.95 -7.34 -6.96
C SER A 44 -46.21 -8.02 -6.43
N SER A 45 -46.73 -9.00 -7.18
CA SER A 45 -47.93 -9.75 -6.78
C SER A 45 -47.67 -10.67 -5.57
N ILE A 46 -46.48 -11.29 -5.47
CA ILE A 46 -46.11 -12.10 -4.29
C ILE A 46 -46.15 -11.23 -3.02
N LEU A 47 -45.56 -10.03 -3.07
CA LEU A 47 -45.49 -9.13 -1.91
C LEU A 47 -46.84 -8.49 -1.54
N THR A 48 -47.71 -8.24 -2.51
CA THR A 48 -49.01 -7.56 -2.29
C THR A 48 -50.20 -8.51 -2.09
N SER A 49 -50.05 -9.81 -2.33
CA SER A 49 -51.16 -10.76 -2.21
C SER A 49 -51.55 -11.06 -0.76
N ASP A 50 -52.85 -10.96 -0.45
CA ASP A 50 -53.43 -11.26 0.88
C ASP A 50 -53.70 -12.77 1.11
N HIS A 51 -53.19 -13.67 0.26
CA HIS A 51 -53.52 -15.09 0.32
C HIS A 51 -52.68 -15.83 1.39
N PRO A 52 -53.24 -16.21 2.56
CA PRO A 52 -52.43 -16.57 3.73
C PRO A 52 -51.88 -18.01 3.72
N ARG A 53 -52.08 -18.80 2.65
CA ARG A 53 -51.89 -20.27 2.70
C ARG A 53 -51.28 -20.95 1.47
N LEU A 54 -50.96 -20.24 0.39
CA LEU A 54 -50.39 -20.87 -0.81
C LEU A 54 -48.89 -20.59 -1.01
N PHE A 55 -48.37 -19.48 -0.49
CA PHE A 55 -46.98 -19.04 -0.70
C PHE A 55 -46.35 -18.33 0.51
N SER A 56 -46.87 -18.54 1.72
CA SER A 56 -46.43 -17.88 2.97
C SER A 56 -45.08 -18.42 3.48
N ASP A 57 -44.11 -18.57 2.59
CA ASP A 57 -42.74 -18.92 2.94
C ASP A 57 -41.90 -17.64 2.89
N PHE A 58 -41.34 -17.26 4.03
CA PHE A 58 -40.46 -16.09 4.19
C PHE A 58 -39.40 -16.03 3.08
N GLU A 59 -38.87 -17.17 2.66
CA GLU A 59 -37.85 -17.28 1.61
C GLU A 59 -38.34 -16.79 0.24
N VAL A 60 -39.59 -17.09 -0.13
CA VAL A 60 -40.18 -16.68 -1.41
C VAL A 60 -40.50 -15.18 -1.41
N GLU A 61 -41.01 -14.68 -0.28
CA GLU A 61 -41.27 -13.25 -0.09
C GLU A 61 -39.96 -12.43 -0.06
N PHE A 62 -38.92 -12.94 0.61
CA PHE A 62 -37.59 -12.33 0.64
C PHE A 62 -36.94 -12.31 -0.75
N PHE A 63 -37.01 -13.42 -1.48
CA PHE A 63 -36.53 -13.49 -2.85
C PHE A 63 -37.26 -12.49 -3.76
N ALA A 64 -38.59 -12.37 -3.64
CA ALA A 64 -39.36 -11.39 -4.40
C ALA A 64 -38.92 -9.94 -4.13
N ALA A 65 -38.69 -9.58 -2.87
CA ALA A 65 -38.18 -8.25 -2.49
C ALA A 65 -36.77 -8.00 -3.06
N GLN A 66 -35.88 -8.99 -3.01
CA GLN A 66 -34.52 -8.90 -3.54
C GLN A 66 -34.49 -8.74 -5.08
N ILE A 67 -35.36 -9.45 -5.81
CA ILE A 67 -35.49 -9.28 -7.26
C ILE A 67 -35.94 -7.85 -7.59
N LEU A 68 -36.98 -7.35 -6.91
CA LEU A 68 -37.47 -6.00 -7.17
C LEU A 68 -36.39 -4.96 -6.92
N LYS A 69 -35.67 -5.04 -5.78
CA LYS A 69 -34.52 -4.16 -5.53
C LYS A 69 -33.53 -4.18 -6.70
N ARG A 70 -33.08 -5.37 -7.11
CA ARG A 70 -32.06 -5.53 -8.16
C ARG A 70 -32.53 -5.04 -9.53
N LYS A 71 -33.77 -5.35 -9.92
CA LYS A 71 -34.34 -4.89 -11.19
C LYS A 71 -34.55 -3.39 -11.20
N ILE A 72 -35.00 -2.79 -10.10
CA ILE A 72 -35.10 -1.33 -9.95
C ILE A 72 -33.72 -0.69 -10.09
N GLN A 73 -32.70 -1.25 -9.45
CA GLN A 73 -31.34 -0.72 -9.53
C GLN A 73 -30.77 -0.75 -10.96
N ASN A 74 -31.02 -1.82 -11.71
CA ASN A 74 -30.47 -2.03 -13.05
C ASN A 74 -31.26 -1.40 -14.19
N GLU A 75 -32.60 -1.53 -14.16
CA GLU A 75 -33.53 -1.23 -15.26
C GLU A 75 -34.46 -0.05 -14.93
N GLY A 76 -34.48 0.46 -13.69
CA GLY A 76 -35.47 1.43 -13.21
C GLY A 76 -35.52 2.76 -13.96
N TYR A 77 -34.44 3.16 -14.66
CA TYR A 77 -34.41 4.35 -15.51
C TYR A 77 -35.34 4.25 -16.73
N TYR A 78 -35.50 3.04 -17.26
CA TYR A 78 -36.23 2.81 -18.50
C TYR A 78 -37.74 2.63 -18.28
N LEU A 79 -38.20 2.56 -17.03
CA LEU A 79 -39.61 2.44 -16.69
C LEU A 79 -40.37 3.75 -16.97
N GLN A 80 -41.58 3.64 -17.49
CA GLN A 80 -42.49 4.79 -17.66
C GLN A 80 -43.03 5.28 -16.30
N LEU A 81 -43.32 6.59 -16.21
CA LEU A 81 -43.80 7.24 -14.98
C LEU A 81 -44.98 6.52 -14.31
N GLY A 82 -46.01 6.16 -15.07
CA GLY A 82 -47.19 5.47 -14.51
C GLY A 82 -46.91 4.08 -13.94
N VAL A 83 -45.89 3.39 -14.44
CA VAL A 83 -45.44 2.08 -13.90
C VAL A 83 -44.63 2.29 -12.62
N LYS A 84 -43.82 3.35 -12.55
CA LYS A 84 -43.10 3.75 -11.34
C LYS A 84 -44.09 4.06 -10.20
N ASP A 85 -45.16 4.79 -10.48
CA ASP A 85 -46.19 5.13 -9.47
C ASP A 85 -46.98 3.90 -8.99
N ALA A 86 -47.32 2.99 -9.91
CA ALA A 86 -47.98 1.73 -9.54
C ALA A 86 -47.08 0.86 -8.66
N LEU A 87 -45.79 0.78 -8.99
CA LEU A 87 -44.80 0.02 -8.23
C LEU A 87 -44.52 0.66 -6.85
N LEU A 88 -44.46 1.99 -6.77
CA LEU A 88 -44.33 2.72 -5.51
C LEU A 88 -45.49 2.37 -4.57
N ASN A 89 -46.73 2.44 -5.06
CA ASN A 89 -47.91 2.06 -4.27
C ASN A 89 -47.89 0.59 -3.84
N ALA A 90 -47.49 -0.32 -4.72
CA ALA A 90 -47.36 -1.75 -4.40
C ALA A 90 -46.34 -2.00 -3.29
N LEU A 91 -45.17 -1.35 -3.35
CA LEU A 91 -44.13 -1.47 -2.32
C LEU A 91 -44.55 -0.81 -1.00
N LEU A 92 -45.28 0.31 -1.00
CA LEU A 92 -45.83 0.92 0.23
C LEU A 92 -46.86 -0.01 0.91
N VAL A 93 -47.70 -0.67 0.13
CA VAL A 93 -48.65 -1.69 0.64
C VAL A 93 -47.90 -2.88 1.23
N ALA A 94 -46.87 -3.37 0.55
CA ALA A 94 -46.02 -4.45 1.05
C ALA A 94 -45.30 -4.05 2.35
N ALA A 95 -44.68 -2.86 2.40
CA ALA A 95 -44.00 -2.36 3.60
C ALA A 95 -44.95 -2.27 4.80
N LYS A 96 -46.20 -1.83 4.58
CA LYS A 96 -47.22 -1.84 5.62
C LYS A 96 -47.56 -3.26 6.08
N ARG A 97 -47.78 -4.20 5.15
CA ARG A 97 -48.10 -5.61 5.46
C ARG A 97 -47.01 -6.26 6.30
N PHE A 98 -45.75 -6.04 5.95
CA PHE A 98 -44.60 -6.64 6.62
C PHE A 98 -44.04 -5.81 7.78
N SER A 99 -44.74 -4.76 8.22
CA SER A 99 -44.38 -3.97 9.41
C SER A 99 -44.32 -4.78 10.70
N SER A 100 -45.18 -5.80 10.82
CA SER A 100 -45.19 -6.78 11.91
C SER A 100 -44.53 -8.13 11.53
N GLY A 101 -43.89 -8.18 10.36
CA GLY A 101 -43.25 -9.37 9.81
C GLY A 101 -41.74 -9.44 10.11
N PRO A 102 -41.01 -10.36 9.47
CA PRO A 102 -39.56 -10.48 9.63
C PRO A 102 -38.81 -9.19 9.25
N PRO A 103 -37.91 -8.67 10.11
CA PRO A 103 -37.27 -7.37 9.88
C PRO A 103 -36.45 -7.34 8.60
N GLN A 104 -35.78 -8.44 8.27
CA GLN A 104 -34.96 -8.57 7.05
C GLN A 104 -35.76 -8.36 5.76
N LEU A 105 -37.01 -8.85 5.72
CA LEU A 105 -37.90 -8.67 4.57
C LEU A 105 -38.33 -7.21 4.45
N LEU A 106 -38.71 -6.57 5.56
CA LEU A 106 -39.07 -5.15 5.58
C LEU A 106 -37.91 -4.27 5.10
N THR A 107 -36.68 -4.54 5.56
CA THR A 107 -35.49 -3.81 5.10
C THR A 107 -35.29 -3.96 3.58
N GLN A 108 -35.44 -5.16 3.01
CA GLN A 108 -35.33 -5.35 1.55
C GLN A 108 -36.41 -4.59 0.76
N ILE A 109 -37.64 -4.54 1.27
CA ILE A 109 -38.73 -3.77 0.67
C ILE A 109 -38.42 -2.27 0.73
N CYS A 110 -37.94 -1.76 1.87
CA CYS A 110 -37.53 -0.37 2.03
C CYS A 110 -36.32 0.00 1.15
N LEU A 111 -35.37 -0.92 0.95
CA LEU A 111 -34.25 -0.74 0.00
C LEU A 111 -34.76 -0.66 -1.44
N ALA A 112 -35.67 -1.54 -1.84
CA ALA A 112 -36.28 -1.50 -3.17
C ALA A 112 -37.05 -0.19 -3.41
N LEU A 113 -37.76 0.28 -2.37
CA LEU A 113 -38.50 1.54 -2.41
C LEU A 113 -37.55 2.75 -2.49
N SER A 114 -36.46 2.76 -1.73
CA SER A 114 -35.40 3.79 -1.82
C SER A 114 -34.80 3.84 -3.23
N ALA A 115 -34.43 2.68 -3.78
CA ALA A 115 -33.84 2.58 -5.11
C ALA A 115 -34.78 3.10 -6.22
N LEU A 116 -36.09 2.92 -6.07
CA LEU A 116 -37.12 3.39 -7.01
C LEU A 116 -37.23 4.91 -6.99
N ILE A 117 -37.23 5.51 -5.80
CA ILE A 117 -37.33 6.95 -5.59
C ILE A 117 -36.12 7.67 -6.19
N LEU A 118 -34.92 7.17 -5.92
CA LEU A 118 -33.68 7.76 -6.44
C LEU A 118 -33.54 7.69 -7.98
N ARG A 119 -34.33 6.82 -8.64
CA ARG A 119 -34.37 6.68 -10.10
C ARG A 119 -35.59 7.36 -10.74
N SER A 120 -36.40 8.03 -9.93
CA SER A 120 -37.60 8.77 -10.35
C SER A 120 -37.29 10.26 -10.57
N VAL A 121 -36.24 10.53 -11.37
CA VAL A 121 -35.70 11.89 -11.66
C VAL A 121 -36.77 12.84 -12.24
N GLU A 122 -37.76 12.29 -12.93
CA GLU A 122 -38.86 13.02 -13.61
C GLU A 122 -39.74 13.84 -12.64
N HIS A 123 -39.72 13.52 -11.34
CA HIS A 123 -40.55 14.19 -10.32
C HIS A 123 -39.94 15.47 -9.72
N GLY A 124 -38.70 15.81 -10.07
CA GLY A 124 -37.98 16.99 -9.55
C GLY A 124 -37.54 16.88 -8.09
N LYS A 125 -38.45 16.47 -7.19
CA LYS A 125 -38.23 16.23 -5.75
C LYS A 125 -38.84 14.90 -5.29
N PRO A 126 -38.20 13.77 -5.62
CA PRO A 126 -38.75 12.44 -5.34
C PRO A 126 -38.76 12.08 -3.84
N ILE A 127 -37.88 12.65 -3.02
CA ILE A 127 -37.84 12.38 -1.57
C ILE A 127 -39.02 13.09 -0.88
N GLU A 128 -39.36 14.32 -1.29
CA GLU A 128 -40.51 15.06 -0.76
C GLU A 128 -41.83 14.27 -0.95
N GLN A 129 -41.99 13.61 -2.11
CA GLN A 129 -43.14 12.75 -2.40
C GLN A 129 -43.20 11.50 -1.50
N LEU A 130 -42.05 10.90 -1.20
CA LEU A 130 -41.97 9.81 -0.24
C LEU A 130 -42.41 10.27 1.15
N PHE A 131 -41.91 11.41 1.63
CA PHE A 131 -42.29 11.94 2.95
C PHE A 131 -43.79 12.18 3.07
N PHE A 132 -44.44 12.66 2.01
CA PHE A 132 -45.91 12.76 1.97
C PHE A 132 -46.60 11.40 2.10
N SER A 133 -46.10 10.38 1.42
CA SER A 133 -46.61 9.00 1.49
C SER A 133 -46.38 8.37 2.88
N LEU A 134 -45.26 8.66 3.52
CA LEU A 134 -44.93 8.18 4.87
C LEU A 134 -45.82 8.80 5.94
N GLN A 135 -46.23 10.06 5.81
CA GLN A 135 -47.20 10.68 6.73
C GLN A 135 -48.56 9.94 6.72
N ASN A 136 -48.99 9.48 5.55
CA ASN A 136 -50.22 8.68 5.42
C ASN A 136 -50.08 7.30 6.09
N LEU A 137 -48.93 6.63 5.92
CA LEU A 137 -48.65 5.35 6.57
C LEU A 137 -48.52 5.48 8.10
N ARG A 138 -47.99 6.60 8.59
CA ARG A 138 -47.82 6.90 10.01
C ARG A 138 -49.13 6.99 10.79
N SER A 139 -50.22 7.41 10.14
CA SER A 139 -51.54 7.57 10.76
C SER A 139 -52.25 6.24 11.13
N GLN A 140 -51.65 5.10 10.80
CA GLN A 140 -52.21 3.76 10.98
C GLN A 140 -51.37 2.97 12.00
N ASN A 141 -52.03 2.26 12.93
CA ASN A 141 -51.42 1.72 14.15
C ASN A 141 -50.16 0.83 13.96
N ASP A 142 -49.98 0.19 12.80
CA ASP A 142 -48.83 -0.69 12.52
C ASP A 142 -47.77 -0.07 11.59
N GLY A 143 -48.04 1.11 11.01
CA GLY A 143 -47.16 1.72 10.00
C GLY A 143 -45.86 2.32 10.54
N ILE A 144 -45.75 2.52 11.86
CA ILE A 144 -44.60 3.20 12.50
C ILE A 144 -43.29 2.44 12.27
N VAL A 145 -43.33 1.10 12.32
CA VAL A 145 -42.13 0.26 12.12
C VAL A 145 -41.60 0.37 10.70
N ALA A 146 -42.51 0.35 9.72
CA ALA A 146 -42.17 0.55 8.31
C ALA A 146 -41.64 1.95 8.04
N VAL A 147 -42.20 2.99 8.69
CA VAL A 147 -41.71 4.37 8.57
C VAL A 147 -40.30 4.49 9.16
N LEU A 148 -40.03 3.94 10.36
CA LEU A 148 -38.69 3.95 10.96
C LEU A 148 -37.67 3.21 10.10
N GLU A 149 -38.03 2.05 9.55
CA GLU A 149 -37.13 1.29 8.67
C GLU A 149 -36.85 2.06 7.38
N MET A 150 -37.87 2.65 6.77
CA MET A 150 -37.72 3.45 5.57
C MET A 150 -36.83 4.68 5.79
N LEU A 151 -37.01 5.38 6.91
CA LEU A 151 -36.17 6.50 7.30
C LEU A 151 -34.74 6.07 7.66
N THR A 152 -34.52 4.83 8.08
CA THR A 152 -33.17 4.30 8.36
C THR A 152 -32.44 3.94 7.06
N VAL A 153 -33.12 3.30 6.13
CA VAL A 153 -32.52 2.78 4.89
C VAL A 153 -32.31 3.86 3.83
N LEU A 154 -33.20 4.86 3.75
CA LEU A 154 -33.13 5.89 2.72
C LEU A 154 -31.80 6.66 2.71
N PRO A 155 -31.28 7.17 3.85
CA PRO A 155 -29.98 7.82 3.87
C PRO A 155 -28.83 6.87 3.54
N GLU A 156 -28.88 5.61 4.01
CA GLU A 156 -27.86 4.58 3.71
C GLU A 156 -27.75 4.33 2.20
N GLU A 157 -28.87 4.15 1.49
CA GLU A 157 -28.86 3.94 0.04
C GLU A 157 -28.37 5.19 -0.73
N ILE A 158 -28.69 6.41 -0.25
CA ILE A 158 -28.19 7.65 -0.86
C ILE A 158 -26.67 7.80 -0.69
N VAL A 159 -26.11 7.39 0.44
CA VAL A 159 -24.66 7.40 0.69
C VAL A 159 -23.98 6.28 -0.10
N ASP A 160 -24.52 5.07 -0.12
CA ASP A 160 -23.96 3.94 -0.87
C ASP A 160 -23.96 4.19 -2.38
N THR A 161 -25.04 4.74 -2.93
CA THR A 161 -25.12 5.10 -4.37
C THR A 161 -24.13 6.21 -4.78
N GLN A 162 -23.56 6.96 -3.83
CA GLN A 162 -22.47 7.89 -4.12
C GLN A 162 -21.14 7.19 -4.43
N THR A 163 -20.94 5.97 -3.94
CA THR A 163 -19.67 5.23 -4.05
C THR A 163 -19.66 4.16 -5.16
N THR A 164 -20.80 3.52 -5.45
CA THR A 164 -20.84 2.31 -6.31
C THR A 164 -21.55 2.47 -7.66
N ASP A 165 -22.57 3.34 -7.78
CA ASP A 165 -23.42 3.41 -8.98
C ASP A 165 -22.93 4.45 -9.99
N SER A 166 -22.23 4.04 -11.05
CA SER A 166 -21.73 4.92 -12.14
C SER A 166 -22.82 5.54 -13.02
N LYS A 167 -24.10 5.14 -12.86
CA LYS A 167 -25.23 5.55 -13.69
C LYS A 167 -25.94 6.83 -13.23
N ILE A 168 -25.79 7.25 -11.96
CA ILE A 168 -26.34 8.52 -11.44
C ILE A 168 -25.31 9.64 -11.65
N SER A 169 -25.67 10.75 -12.29
CA SER A 169 -24.76 11.90 -12.44
C SER A 169 -24.37 12.52 -11.09
N ALA A 170 -23.18 13.10 -10.98
CA ALA A 170 -22.72 13.77 -9.76
C ALA A 170 -23.65 14.93 -9.33
N SER A 171 -24.31 15.59 -10.28
CA SER A 171 -25.28 16.67 -10.01
C SER A 171 -26.54 16.16 -9.29
N HIS A 172 -27.10 15.01 -9.71
CA HIS A 172 -28.28 14.44 -9.07
C HIS A 172 -27.96 13.89 -7.68
N ARG A 173 -26.75 13.34 -7.46
CA ARG A 173 -26.32 12.86 -6.13
C ARG A 173 -26.30 13.98 -5.09
N SER A 174 -25.74 15.15 -5.47
CA SER A 174 -25.71 16.33 -4.60
C SER A 174 -27.12 16.86 -4.32
N GLN A 175 -27.99 16.87 -5.34
CA GLN A 175 -29.39 17.29 -5.19
C GLN A 175 -30.18 16.38 -4.24
N TYR A 176 -30.04 15.05 -4.32
CA TYR A 176 -30.71 14.12 -3.41
C TYR A 176 -30.21 14.27 -1.97
N GLY A 177 -28.92 14.50 -1.77
CA GLY A 177 -28.37 14.82 -0.45
C GLY A 177 -28.99 16.10 0.14
N GLN A 178 -29.08 17.16 -0.65
CA GLN A 178 -29.71 18.42 -0.22
C GLN A 178 -31.20 18.26 0.10
N GLU A 179 -31.93 17.55 -0.77
CA GLU A 179 -33.36 17.29 -0.56
C GLU A 179 -33.60 16.45 0.70
N LEU A 180 -32.81 15.39 0.92
CA LEU A 180 -32.87 14.58 2.14
C LEU A 180 -32.65 15.43 3.39
N LEU A 181 -31.59 16.24 3.41
CA LEU A 181 -31.24 17.07 4.55
C LEU A 181 -32.30 18.13 4.85
N SER A 182 -33.05 18.62 3.85
CA SER A 182 -34.16 19.55 4.05
C SER A 182 -35.30 18.98 4.92
N HIS A 183 -35.43 17.65 4.99
CA HIS A 183 -36.43 16.96 5.81
C HIS A 183 -35.94 16.61 7.24
N THR A 184 -34.70 16.95 7.58
CA THR A 184 -34.09 16.69 8.90
C THR A 184 -34.98 17.13 10.08
N PRO A 185 -35.60 18.34 10.10
CA PRO A 185 -36.43 18.77 11.22
C PRO A 185 -37.63 17.85 11.48
N MET A 186 -38.28 17.37 10.42
CA MET A 186 -39.44 16.48 10.51
C MET A 186 -39.05 15.11 11.09
N VAL A 187 -37.88 14.59 10.72
CA VAL A 187 -37.38 13.31 11.21
C VAL A 187 -36.95 13.41 12.66
N ILE A 188 -36.25 14.48 13.06
CA ILE A 188 -35.87 14.72 14.45
C ILE A 188 -37.11 14.80 15.34
N GLU A 189 -38.13 15.55 14.94
CA GLU A 189 -39.38 15.65 15.70
C GLU A 189 -40.08 14.29 15.81
N PHE A 190 -40.09 13.50 14.73
CA PHE A 190 -40.62 12.15 14.74
C PHE A 190 -39.88 11.22 15.71
N LEU A 191 -38.54 11.22 15.67
CA LEU A 191 -37.70 10.40 16.56
C LEU A 191 -37.89 10.80 18.03
N LEU A 192 -38.00 12.10 18.33
CA LEU A 192 -38.31 12.61 19.66
C LEU A 192 -39.63 12.03 20.18
N GLN A 193 -40.68 12.13 19.38
CA GLN A 193 -41.99 11.57 19.75
C GLN A 193 -41.92 10.05 19.96
N GLN A 194 -41.15 9.31 19.16
CA GLN A 194 -40.96 7.86 19.39
C GLN A 194 -40.14 7.54 20.65
N SER A 195 -39.18 8.39 21.01
CA SER A 195 -38.35 8.24 22.21
C SER A 195 -39.10 8.51 23.52
N GLU A 196 -40.07 9.44 23.50
CA GLU A 196 -40.85 9.84 24.68
C GLU A 196 -42.11 8.98 24.88
N ASN A 197 -42.62 8.36 23.81
CA ASN A 197 -43.86 7.59 23.85
C ASN A 197 -43.73 6.30 24.68
N LYS A 198 -44.22 6.34 25.92
CA LYS A 198 -44.36 5.19 26.85
C LYS A 198 -45.55 4.27 26.55
N PHE A 199 -46.30 4.50 25.46
CA PHE A 199 -47.51 3.74 25.14
C PHE A 199 -47.21 2.30 24.69
N GLU A 200 -47.99 1.36 25.22
CA GLU A 200 -48.09 -0.06 24.83
C GLU A 200 -48.45 -0.18 23.35
N GLY A 201 -47.43 -0.30 22.51
CA GLY A 201 -47.56 -0.73 21.11
C GLY A 201 -46.97 -2.13 20.95
N CYS A 202 -47.13 -2.75 19.78
CA CYS A 202 -46.75 -4.14 19.50
C CYS A 202 -45.25 -4.48 19.71
N LEU A 203 -44.36 -3.47 19.73
CA LEU A 203 -42.91 -3.63 19.94
C LEU A 203 -42.51 -3.48 21.42
N GLN A 204 -41.59 -4.32 21.88
CA GLN A 204 -40.94 -4.17 23.19
C GLN A 204 -40.22 -2.80 23.28
N PRO A 205 -40.24 -2.12 24.44
CA PRO A 205 -39.61 -0.80 24.61
C PRO A 205 -38.14 -0.76 24.17
N ASN A 206 -37.40 -1.83 24.43
CA ASN A 206 -35.98 -1.94 24.09
C ASN A 206 -35.75 -2.08 22.57
N GLU A 207 -36.60 -2.81 21.85
CA GLU A 207 -36.52 -2.94 20.38
C GLU A 207 -36.86 -1.63 19.68
N ARG A 208 -37.84 -0.89 20.22
CA ARG A 208 -38.18 0.46 19.75
C ARG A 208 -36.98 1.39 19.91
N ASN A 209 -36.33 1.41 21.08
CA ASN A 209 -35.15 2.24 21.32
C ASN A 209 -34.02 1.91 20.35
N ARG A 210 -33.75 0.62 20.08
CA ARG A 210 -32.76 0.20 19.08
C ARG A 210 -33.09 0.72 17.68
N LYS A 211 -34.35 0.64 17.24
CA LYS A 211 -34.78 1.17 15.94
C LYS A 211 -34.67 2.69 15.85
N VAL A 212 -34.99 3.42 16.93
CA VAL A 212 -34.81 4.88 17.01
C VAL A 212 -33.34 5.25 16.90
N LEU A 213 -32.45 4.56 17.64
CA LEU A 213 -31.00 4.80 17.60
C LEU A 213 -30.41 4.47 16.22
N ARG A 214 -30.82 3.36 15.59
CA ARG A 214 -30.34 2.99 14.25
C ARG A 214 -30.79 4.00 13.18
N CYS A 215 -32.03 4.48 13.27
CA CYS A 215 -32.51 5.55 12.41
C CYS A 215 -31.69 6.83 12.64
N LEU A 216 -31.47 7.23 13.90
CA LEU A 216 -30.66 8.40 14.22
C LEU A 216 -29.25 8.29 13.65
N LEU A 217 -28.58 7.14 13.82
CA LEU A 217 -27.23 6.87 13.32
C LEU A 217 -27.14 7.07 11.79
N SER A 218 -28.10 6.52 11.04
CA SER A 218 -28.16 6.67 9.58
C SER A 218 -28.27 8.13 9.15
N TRP A 219 -29.08 8.92 9.85
CA TRP A 219 -29.23 10.35 9.58
C TRP A 219 -27.97 11.15 9.95
N VAL A 220 -27.30 10.81 11.06
CA VAL A 220 -26.04 11.45 11.45
C VAL A 220 -24.97 11.18 10.39
N ARG A 221 -24.89 9.94 9.88
CA ARG A 221 -24.00 9.56 8.77
C ARG A 221 -24.29 10.31 7.47
N ALA A 222 -25.54 10.65 7.22
CA ALA A 222 -25.94 11.49 6.08
C ALA A 222 -25.64 12.99 6.29
N GLY A 223 -25.21 13.41 7.49
CA GLY A 223 -24.92 14.79 7.82
C GLY A 223 -26.10 15.56 8.41
N CYS A 224 -27.05 14.87 9.05
CA CYS A 224 -28.04 15.58 9.87
C CYS A 224 -27.32 16.36 10.98
N PHE A 225 -27.86 17.52 11.34
CA PHE A 225 -27.24 18.50 12.27
C PHE A 225 -26.10 19.38 11.70
N SER A 226 -25.67 19.22 10.44
CA SER A 226 -24.64 20.09 9.83
C SER A 226 -25.01 21.59 9.80
N GLU A 227 -26.31 21.89 9.74
CA GLU A 227 -26.85 23.27 9.69
C GLU A 227 -27.24 23.82 11.06
N ILE A 228 -27.14 23.01 12.12
CA ILE A 228 -27.54 23.41 13.48
C ILE A 228 -26.38 24.17 14.14
N SER A 229 -26.70 25.29 14.79
CA SER A 229 -25.71 26.08 15.55
C SER A 229 -25.06 25.24 16.65
N GLU A 230 -23.73 25.30 16.72
CA GLU A 230 -22.81 24.51 17.54
C GLU A 230 -23.21 24.35 19.02
N GLY A 231 -23.94 25.31 19.61
CA GLY A 231 -24.38 25.26 21.01
C GLY A 231 -25.73 24.58 21.28
N SER A 232 -26.57 24.37 20.26
CA SER A 232 -27.96 23.90 20.46
C SER A 232 -28.10 22.37 20.47
N LEU A 233 -27.18 21.65 19.81
CA LEU A 233 -27.13 20.19 19.82
C LEU A 233 -26.85 19.63 21.22
N ALA A 234 -26.00 20.32 21.99
CA ALA A 234 -25.65 19.97 23.37
C ALA A 234 -26.87 19.85 24.31
N THR A 235 -27.89 20.68 24.06
CA THR A 235 -29.12 20.73 24.84
C THR A 235 -30.27 19.92 24.22
N HIS A 236 -30.03 19.25 23.10
CA HIS A 236 -31.08 18.58 22.35
C HIS A 236 -31.60 17.34 23.11
N PRO A 237 -32.93 17.14 23.25
CA PRO A 237 -33.47 16.04 24.05
C PRO A 237 -33.08 14.64 23.53
N LEU A 238 -32.84 14.48 22.22
CA LEU A 238 -32.34 13.22 21.65
C LEU A 238 -30.96 12.84 22.21
N LEU A 239 -30.08 13.80 22.49
CA LEU A 239 -28.76 13.51 23.06
C LEU A 239 -28.91 12.91 24.46
N ASN A 240 -29.83 13.46 25.28
CA ASN A 240 -30.16 12.87 26.58
C ASN A 240 -30.74 11.45 26.46
N PHE A 241 -31.57 11.20 25.43
CA PHE A 241 -32.07 9.85 25.15
C PHE A 241 -30.95 8.86 24.79
N VAL A 242 -29.99 9.27 23.94
CA VAL A 242 -28.81 8.45 23.60
C VAL A 242 -27.99 8.15 24.85
N PHE A 243 -27.73 9.15 25.69
CA PHE A 243 -27.02 8.97 26.97
C PHE A 243 -27.72 8.01 27.93
N ASN A 244 -29.04 8.13 28.08
CA ASN A 244 -29.81 7.21 28.93
C ASN A 244 -29.79 5.79 28.36
N SER A 245 -29.68 5.64 27.04
CA SER A 245 -29.60 4.33 26.37
C SER A 245 -28.28 3.60 26.63
N LEU A 246 -27.22 4.30 27.07
CA LEU A 246 -25.96 3.68 27.53
C LEU A 246 -26.13 2.86 28.82
N GLN A 247 -27.16 3.14 29.63
CA GLN A 247 -27.41 2.39 30.86
C GLN A 247 -28.18 1.08 30.60
N VAL A 248 -28.58 0.82 29.35
CA VAL A 248 -29.39 -0.33 28.96
C VAL A 248 -28.57 -1.24 28.05
N SER A 249 -28.27 -2.46 28.52
CA SER A 249 -27.38 -3.41 27.82
C SER A 249 -27.81 -3.71 26.38
N SER A 250 -29.12 -3.81 26.10
CA SER A 250 -29.62 -4.08 24.76
C SER A 250 -29.47 -2.92 23.78
N SER A 251 -29.20 -1.68 24.22
CA SER A 251 -29.03 -0.51 23.35
C SER A 251 -27.65 0.13 23.44
N PHE A 252 -26.78 -0.39 24.31
CA PHE A 252 -25.46 0.15 24.59
C PHE A 252 -24.62 0.33 23.31
N ASP A 253 -24.42 -0.72 22.51
CA ASP A 253 -23.58 -0.69 21.30
C ASP A 253 -24.03 0.41 20.32
N LEU A 254 -25.34 0.48 20.04
CA LEU A 254 -25.91 1.48 19.13
C LEU A 254 -25.80 2.90 19.70
N ALA A 255 -25.91 3.07 21.02
CA ALA A 255 -25.75 4.38 21.65
C ALA A 255 -24.30 4.86 21.60
N VAL A 256 -23.33 3.95 21.78
CA VAL A 256 -21.89 4.24 21.58
C VAL A 256 -21.63 4.64 20.13
N GLU A 257 -22.10 3.84 19.15
CA GLU A 257 -21.93 4.15 17.71
C GLU A 257 -22.49 5.53 17.34
N VAL A 258 -23.68 5.88 17.83
CA VAL A 258 -24.29 7.20 17.58
C VAL A 258 -23.43 8.32 18.17
N LEU A 259 -22.92 8.17 19.39
CA LEU A 259 -22.08 9.20 20.01
C LEU A 259 -20.75 9.35 19.30
N VAL A 260 -20.10 8.24 18.90
CA VAL A 260 -18.84 8.26 18.14
C VAL A 260 -19.03 8.99 16.80
N GLU A 261 -20.08 8.67 16.04
CA GLU A 261 -20.35 9.34 14.76
C GLU A 261 -20.70 10.83 14.95
N LEU A 262 -21.41 11.19 16.02
CA LEU A 262 -21.69 12.60 16.32
C LEU A 262 -20.42 13.37 16.69
N VAL A 263 -19.51 12.76 17.45
CA VAL A 263 -18.24 13.36 17.87
C VAL A 263 -17.33 13.64 16.69
N SER A 264 -17.21 12.70 15.76
CA SER A 264 -16.33 12.85 14.59
C SER A 264 -16.81 13.92 13.60
N ARG A 265 -18.09 14.31 13.66
CA ARG A 265 -18.71 15.25 12.71
C ARG A 265 -18.98 16.66 13.24
N HIS A 266 -19.06 16.85 14.56
CA HIS A 266 -19.46 18.12 15.16
C HIS A 266 -18.40 18.68 16.11
N GLU A 267 -17.70 19.74 15.68
CA GLU A 267 -16.58 20.35 16.42
C GLU A 267 -16.94 20.84 17.84
N GLY A 268 -18.18 21.27 18.09
CA GLY A 268 -18.63 21.75 19.41
C GLY A 268 -19.06 20.67 20.41
N LEU A 269 -19.27 19.42 19.95
CA LEU A 269 -19.78 18.34 20.80
C LEU A 269 -18.73 17.73 21.75
N PRO A 270 -17.45 17.55 21.36
CA PRO A 270 -16.41 17.02 22.25
C PRO A 270 -16.34 17.72 23.60
N GLN A 271 -16.41 19.06 23.65
CA GLN A 271 -16.40 19.84 24.90
C GLN A 271 -17.54 19.43 25.85
N VAL A 272 -18.73 19.21 25.31
CA VAL A 272 -19.94 18.87 26.08
C VAL A 272 -19.84 17.45 26.62
N LEU A 273 -19.39 16.52 25.79
CA LEU A 273 -19.21 15.13 26.21
C LEU A 273 -18.06 14.99 27.21
N LEU A 274 -16.98 15.78 27.06
CA LEU A 274 -15.88 15.83 28.02
C LEU A 274 -16.38 16.16 29.43
N CYS A 275 -17.31 17.12 29.56
CA CYS A 275 -17.96 17.43 30.84
C CYS A 275 -18.79 16.27 31.44
N ARG A 276 -19.16 15.27 30.62
CA ARG A 276 -19.91 14.07 31.03
C ARG A 276 -19.01 12.87 31.32
N VAL A 277 -17.74 12.91 30.95
CA VAL A 277 -16.78 11.81 31.17
C VAL A 277 -16.68 11.39 32.64
N PRO A 278 -16.65 12.30 33.64
CA PRO A 278 -16.62 11.88 35.04
C PRO A 278 -17.83 11.00 35.42
N PHE A 279 -19.02 11.31 34.89
CA PHE A 279 -20.20 10.49 35.12
C PHE A 279 -20.09 9.12 34.44
N LEU A 280 -19.65 9.07 33.17
CA LEU A 280 -19.47 7.81 32.43
C LEU A 280 -18.44 6.90 33.13
N ARG A 281 -17.36 7.48 33.63
CA ARG A 281 -16.33 6.77 34.38
C ARG A 281 -16.91 6.12 35.65
N GLU A 282 -17.55 6.91 36.51
CA GLU A 282 -18.01 6.45 37.82
C GLU A 282 -19.19 5.47 37.72
N MET A 283 -20.14 5.71 36.80
CA MET A 283 -21.40 4.96 36.75
C MET A 283 -21.34 3.74 35.84
N LEU A 284 -20.49 3.74 34.81
CA LEU A 284 -20.45 2.66 33.82
C LEU A 284 -19.07 1.98 33.79
N LEU A 285 -17.99 2.75 33.64
CA LEU A 285 -16.65 2.15 33.45
C LEU A 285 -16.15 1.44 34.71
N LEU A 286 -16.17 2.08 35.87
CA LEU A 286 -15.62 1.49 37.10
C LEU A 286 -16.38 0.19 37.50
N PRO A 287 -17.73 0.14 37.47
CA PRO A 287 -18.44 -1.12 37.64
C PRO A 287 -18.07 -2.18 36.60
N ALA A 288 -17.95 -1.82 35.32
CA ALA A 288 -17.60 -2.74 34.25
C ALA A 288 -16.18 -3.31 34.42
N LEU A 289 -15.20 -2.49 34.81
CA LEU A 289 -13.83 -2.92 35.12
C LEU A 289 -13.81 -3.92 36.29
N THR A 290 -14.58 -3.67 37.35
CA THR A 290 -14.66 -4.60 38.50
C THR A 290 -15.45 -5.87 38.20
N GLY A 291 -16.44 -5.77 37.32
CA GLY A 291 -17.30 -6.88 36.92
C GLY A 291 -16.74 -7.73 35.77
N GLY A 292 -15.68 -7.28 35.11
CA GLY A 292 -15.11 -7.95 33.93
C GLY A 292 -16.00 -7.87 32.68
N ASP A 293 -16.81 -6.82 32.53
CA ASP A 293 -17.69 -6.66 31.37
C ASP A 293 -16.92 -6.03 30.20
N GLU A 294 -16.26 -6.88 29.41
CA GLU A 294 -15.42 -6.47 28.28
C GLU A 294 -16.19 -5.62 27.26
N LYS A 295 -17.48 -5.88 27.04
CA LYS A 295 -18.28 -5.14 26.05
C LYS A 295 -18.46 -3.69 26.45
N VAL A 296 -18.79 -3.45 27.72
CA VAL A 296 -18.97 -2.09 28.24
C VAL A 296 -17.63 -1.36 28.30
N VAL A 297 -16.56 -2.02 28.72
CA VAL A 297 -15.21 -1.44 28.74
C VAL A 297 -14.75 -1.06 27.32
N ALA A 298 -14.91 -1.96 26.34
CA ALA A 298 -14.55 -1.70 24.94
C ALA A 298 -15.34 -0.52 24.34
N GLY A 299 -16.67 -0.50 24.53
CA GLY A 299 -17.51 0.58 24.01
C GLY A 299 -17.19 1.94 24.62
N LEU A 300 -16.90 2.00 25.93
CA LEU A 300 -16.49 3.23 26.60
C LEU A 300 -15.07 3.67 26.23
N ALA A 301 -14.14 2.72 26.07
CA ALA A 301 -12.78 3.00 25.61
C ALA A 301 -12.80 3.63 24.21
N CYS A 302 -13.59 3.08 23.29
CA CYS A 302 -13.81 3.64 21.96
C CYS A 302 -14.40 5.06 22.05
N LEU A 303 -15.52 5.24 22.77
CA LEU A 303 -16.16 6.55 22.91
C LEU A 303 -15.22 7.62 23.49
N MET A 304 -14.51 7.31 24.58
CA MET A 304 -13.60 8.26 25.23
C MET A 304 -12.39 8.58 24.35
N SER A 305 -11.88 7.60 23.59
CA SER A 305 -10.80 7.80 22.63
C SER A 305 -11.22 8.76 21.52
N GLU A 306 -12.43 8.59 20.98
CA GLU A 306 -12.99 9.45 19.93
C GLU A 306 -13.24 10.89 20.42
N ILE A 307 -13.75 11.06 21.64
CA ILE A 307 -13.91 12.39 22.27
C ILE A 307 -12.57 13.13 22.33
N GLY A 308 -11.51 12.44 22.74
CA GLY A 308 -10.17 13.02 22.83
C GLY A 308 -9.54 13.31 21.47
N GLN A 309 -9.72 12.43 20.49
CA GLN A 309 -9.18 12.59 19.13
C GLN A 309 -9.88 13.71 18.34
N ALA A 310 -11.19 13.91 18.52
CA ALA A 310 -11.93 14.95 17.85
C ALA A 310 -11.54 16.37 18.32
N ALA A 311 -11.03 16.51 19.55
CA ALA A 311 -10.59 17.80 20.08
C ALA A 311 -9.31 17.70 20.96
N PRO A 312 -8.14 17.44 20.37
CA PRO A 312 -6.88 17.30 21.11
C PRO A 312 -6.47 18.56 21.86
N SER A 313 -6.85 19.75 21.35
CA SER A 313 -6.60 21.04 21.99
C SER A 313 -7.23 21.13 23.39
N LEU A 314 -8.45 20.62 23.56
CA LEU A 314 -9.17 20.60 24.83
C LEU A 314 -8.54 19.66 25.86
N ILE A 315 -7.95 18.56 25.38
CA ILE A 315 -7.23 17.62 26.25
C ILE A 315 -5.94 18.29 26.76
N VAL A 316 -5.20 18.94 25.87
CA VAL A 316 -3.95 19.64 26.21
C VAL A 316 -4.13 20.79 27.22
N GLU A 317 -5.32 21.39 27.31
CA GLU A 317 -5.64 22.38 28.36
C GLU A 317 -5.55 21.81 29.79
N ALA A 318 -5.48 20.48 29.94
CA ALA A 318 -5.33 19.78 31.22
C ALA A 318 -6.40 20.16 32.26
N SER A 319 -7.64 20.33 31.80
CA SER A 319 -8.81 20.47 32.66
C SER A 319 -9.01 19.22 33.54
N ALA A 320 -9.75 19.37 34.65
CA ALA A 320 -10.03 18.23 35.54
C ALA A 320 -10.72 17.09 34.77
N GLU A 321 -11.62 17.44 33.85
CA GLU A 321 -12.35 16.51 32.99
C GLU A 321 -11.43 15.79 32.00
N ALA A 322 -10.47 16.51 31.40
CA ALA A 322 -9.46 15.92 30.50
C ALA A 322 -8.54 14.93 31.22
N LEU A 323 -8.13 15.23 32.45
CA LEU A 323 -7.34 14.31 33.28
C LEU A 323 -8.15 13.08 33.70
N VAL A 324 -9.46 13.24 33.95
CA VAL A 324 -10.34 12.09 34.24
C VAL A 324 -10.53 11.21 33.00
N LEU A 325 -10.58 11.79 31.79
CA LEU A 325 -10.62 11.05 30.53
C LEU A 325 -9.34 10.22 30.34
N THR A 326 -8.17 10.82 30.51
CA THR A 326 -6.89 10.10 30.33
C THR A 326 -6.69 9.02 31.38
N ASP A 327 -7.09 9.25 32.63
CA ASP A 327 -7.05 8.25 33.71
C ASP A 327 -8.05 7.08 33.46
N ALA A 328 -9.23 7.39 32.92
CA ALA A 328 -10.20 6.37 32.50
C ALA A 328 -9.66 5.50 31.37
N LEU A 329 -9.09 6.10 30.32
CA LEU A 329 -8.47 5.37 29.21
C LEU A 329 -7.26 4.55 29.67
N LEU A 330 -6.44 5.09 30.58
CA LEU A 330 -5.33 4.34 31.18
C LEU A 330 -5.83 3.11 31.94
N SER A 331 -6.95 3.23 32.66
CA SER A 331 -7.59 2.09 33.32
C SER A 331 -8.07 1.03 32.32
N CYS A 332 -8.54 1.44 31.13
CA CYS A 332 -8.88 0.51 30.05
C CYS A 332 -7.66 -0.22 29.47
N VAL A 333 -6.51 0.46 29.33
CA VAL A 333 -5.25 -0.20 28.91
C VAL A 333 -4.83 -1.27 29.93
N VAL A 334 -4.97 -0.99 31.21
CA VAL A 334 -4.62 -1.92 32.30
C VAL A 334 -5.61 -3.09 32.44
N PHE A 335 -6.80 -3.01 31.85
CA PHE A 335 -7.85 -4.03 31.97
C PHE A 335 -7.58 -5.34 31.17
N PRO A 336 -7.36 -6.50 31.81
CA PRO A 336 -6.97 -7.74 31.13
C PRO A 336 -8.06 -8.26 30.20
N CYS A 337 -7.75 -8.33 28.91
CA CYS A 337 -8.60 -8.86 27.85
C CYS A 337 -7.77 -9.85 27.03
N GLU A 338 -8.37 -10.96 26.62
CA GLU A 338 -7.67 -12.08 25.96
C GLU A 338 -7.07 -11.69 24.59
N ASP A 339 -7.72 -10.80 23.85
CA ASP A 339 -7.34 -10.44 22.46
C ASP A 339 -6.60 -9.09 22.34
N TRP A 340 -6.27 -8.43 23.45
CA TRP A 340 -5.69 -7.07 23.49
C TRP A 340 -6.53 -5.96 22.81
N ASP A 341 -7.68 -6.29 22.21
CA ASP A 341 -8.59 -5.38 21.48
C ASP A 341 -8.89 -4.06 22.22
N ILE A 342 -9.17 -4.15 23.53
CA ILE A 342 -9.48 -2.97 24.34
C ILE A 342 -8.28 -2.02 24.41
N ALA A 343 -7.09 -2.55 24.70
CA ALA A 343 -5.88 -1.74 24.78
C ALA A 343 -5.52 -1.19 23.39
N ASP A 344 -5.62 -2.01 22.35
CA ASP A 344 -5.33 -1.65 20.96
C ASP A 344 -6.22 -0.51 20.47
N SER A 345 -7.52 -0.55 20.78
CA SER A 345 -8.49 0.49 20.41
C SER A 345 -8.15 1.89 20.96
N THR A 346 -7.38 1.97 22.05
CA THR A 346 -6.97 3.26 22.65
C THR A 346 -5.68 3.83 22.07
N LEU A 347 -4.89 3.03 21.34
CA LEU A 347 -3.55 3.45 20.88
C LEU A 347 -3.61 4.65 19.95
N GLN A 348 -4.58 4.71 19.04
CA GLN A 348 -4.75 5.83 18.11
C GLN A 348 -4.95 7.17 18.84
N PHE A 349 -5.67 7.17 19.96
CA PHE A 349 -5.85 8.35 20.79
C PHE A 349 -4.51 8.79 21.41
N TRP A 350 -3.77 7.86 21.99
CA TRP A 350 -2.48 8.16 22.63
C TRP A 350 -1.45 8.66 21.63
N SER A 351 -1.37 8.07 20.44
CA SER A 351 -0.48 8.51 19.36
C SER A 351 -0.86 9.90 18.88
N SER A 352 -2.15 10.15 18.63
CA SER A 352 -2.65 11.46 18.20
C SER A 352 -2.37 12.55 19.23
N LEU A 353 -2.59 12.26 20.53
CA LEU A 353 -2.29 13.19 21.62
C LEU A 353 -0.79 13.46 21.74
N ALA A 354 0.04 12.42 21.65
CA ALA A 354 1.49 12.55 21.77
C ALA A 354 2.06 13.37 20.61
N SER A 355 1.71 13.03 19.38
CA SER A 355 2.05 13.78 18.17
C SER A 355 1.57 15.23 18.23
N TYR A 356 0.37 15.49 18.73
CA TYR A 356 -0.15 16.85 18.90
C TYR A 356 0.67 17.67 19.89
N ILE A 357 1.02 17.11 21.06
CA ILE A 357 1.88 17.79 22.06
C ILE A 357 3.27 18.07 21.50
N LEU A 358 3.86 17.10 20.78
CA LEU A 358 5.17 17.26 20.14
C LEU A 358 5.16 18.35 19.05
N GLY A 359 4.06 18.46 18.30
CA GLY A 359 3.84 19.43 17.22
C GLY A 359 3.44 20.85 17.65
N LEU A 360 3.28 21.13 18.94
CA LEU A 360 2.96 22.49 19.41
C LEU A 360 4.12 23.46 19.13
N ASP A 361 3.87 24.44 18.24
CA ASP A 361 4.85 25.41 17.72
C ASP A 361 4.72 26.81 18.38
N VAL A 362 4.03 26.91 19.51
CA VAL A 362 3.69 28.20 20.14
C VAL A 362 4.54 28.42 21.40
N ASP A 363 5.37 29.47 21.40
CA ASP A 363 6.12 30.04 22.53
C ASP A 363 6.54 29.02 23.61
N GLY A 364 7.80 28.58 23.61
CA GLY A 364 8.33 27.46 24.41
C GLY A 364 8.12 27.46 25.94
N ALA A 365 7.42 28.43 26.52
CA ALA A 365 6.90 28.40 27.88
C ALA A 365 5.61 27.54 28.02
N ASN A 366 4.67 27.61 27.08
CA ASN A 366 3.42 26.83 27.16
C ASN A 366 3.67 25.34 26.89
N LYS A 367 4.53 25.03 25.90
CA LYS A 367 4.90 23.64 25.57
C LYS A 367 5.49 22.90 26.77
N LYS A 368 6.48 23.48 27.46
CA LYS A 368 7.11 22.87 28.65
C LYS A 368 6.14 22.69 29.82
N SER A 369 5.17 23.60 29.97
CA SER A 369 4.13 23.47 30.98
C SER A 369 3.22 22.27 30.69
N VAL A 370 2.77 22.12 29.44
CA VAL A 370 1.94 20.99 28.99
C VAL A 370 2.71 19.68 29.10
N GLU A 371 3.93 19.62 28.58
CA GLU A 371 4.82 18.44 28.71
C GLU A 371 4.98 18.04 30.18
N GLY A 372 5.17 19.00 31.08
CA GLY A 372 5.27 18.75 32.52
C GLY A 372 3.99 18.19 33.16
N MET A 373 2.81 18.64 32.72
CA MET A 373 1.52 18.14 33.22
C MET A 373 1.20 16.73 32.73
N PHE A 374 1.54 16.43 31.47
CA PHE A 374 1.29 15.13 30.85
C PHE A 374 2.40 14.10 31.06
N PHE A 375 3.58 14.52 31.53
CA PHE A 375 4.67 13.64 31.91
C PHE A 375 4.24 12.48 32.81
N PRO A 376 3.53 12.67 33.95
CA PRO A 376 3.08 11.56 34.78
C PRO A 376 2.09 10.63 34.06
N VAL A 377 1.24 11.18 33.18
CA VAL A 377 0.25 10.41 32.41
C VAL A 377 0.96 9.48 31.42
N PHE A 378 1.87 10.01 30.59
CA PHE A 378 2.64 9.20 29.63
C PHE A 378 3.62 8.25 30.32
N SER A 379 4.14 8.62 31.50
CA SER A 379 4.96 7.75 32.33
C SER A 379 4.15 6.54 32.82
N ALA A 380 2.93 6.74 33.31
CA ALA A 380 2.04 5.65 33.73
C ALA A 380 1.52 4.82 32.54
N LEU A 381 1.22 5.47 31.42
CA LEU A 381 0.87 4.79 30.17
C LEU A 381 1.98 3.86 29.71
N PHE A 382 3.24 4.32 29.72
CA PHE A 382 4.38 3.49 29.37
C PHE A 382 4.42 2.21 30.22
N ASP A 383 4.24 2.31 31.53
CA ASP A 383 4.22 1.14 32.42
C ASP A 383 3.06 0.20 32.10
N ALA A 384 1.87 0.74 31.83
CA ALA A 384 0.68 -0.03 31.47
C ALA A 384 0.85 -0.78 30.13
N LEU A 385 1.41 -0.11 29.12
CA LEU A 385 1.67 -0.70 27.80
C LEU A 385 2.71 -1.81 27.89
N LEU A 386 3.81 -1.58 28.63
CA LEU A 386 4.81 -2.62 28.86
C LEU A 386 4.23 -3.82 29.61
N LEU A 387 3.35 -3.60 30.59
CA LEU A 387 2.68 -4.69 31.30
C LEU A 387 1.82 -5.52 30.36
N ARG A 388 1.14 -4.89 29.39
CA ARG A 388 0.23 -5.60 28.47
C ARG A 388 0.91 -6.27 27.30
N ALA A 389 2.04 -5.73 26.88
CA ALA A 389 2.83 -6.32 25.83
C ALA A 389 3.73 -7.48 26.33
N GLN A 390 3.69 -7.86 27.61
CA GLN A 390 4.48 -9.01 28.11
C GLN A 390 4.00 -10.33 27.51
N VAL A 391 4.95 -11.24 27.31
CA VAL A 391 4.65 -12.61 26.89
C VAL A 391 4.30 -13.44 28.13
N ASP A 392 3.08 -13.97 28.19
CA ASP A 392 2.66 -14.83 29.29
C ASP A 392 3.13 -16.29 29.14
N GLU A 393 3.21 -16.98 30.28
CA GLU A 393 3.64 -18.40 30.36
C GLU A 393 2.50 -19.36 30.03
N SER A 394 1.23 -18.93 30.13
CA SER A 394 0.05 -19.72 29.76
C SER A 394 -0.15 -19.87 28.25
N THR A 395 0.59 -19.10 27.46
CA THR A 395 0.63 -19.16 25.98
C THR A 395 1.40 -20.40 25.47
N PHE A 396 1.81 -21.27 26.38
CA PHE A 396 2.68 -22.42 26.14
C PHE A 396 1.84 -23.66 25.83
N ASN A 397 1.74 -24.01 24.55
CA ASN A 397 1.33 -25.36 24.15
C ASN A 397 2.58 -26.22 23.98
N ASP A 398 2.91 -27.01 25.00
CA ASP A 398 3.98 -28.01 25.00
C ASP A 398 3.83 -29.06 23.88
N GLU A 399 2.66 -29.15 23.24
CA GLU A 399 2.32 -30.21 22.29
C GLU A 399 2.82 -29.97 20.84
N SER A 400 3.09 -28.73 20.42
CA SER A 400 3.42 -28.43 19.00
C SER A 400 4.93 -28.37 18.70
N GLY A 401 5.79 -28.21 19.70
CA GLY A 401 7.24 -28.05 19.49
C GLY A 401 7.66 -26.78 18.72
N THR A 402 6.71 -25.94 18.31
CA THR A 402 6.91 -24.64 17.66
C THR A 402 6.40 -23.53 18.58
N PHE A 403 7.28 -22.58 18.92
CA PHE A 403 6.95 -21.44 19.75
C PHE A 403 6.58 -20.26 18.85
N GLU A 404 5.30 -19.90 18.81
CA GLU A 404 4.80 -18.72 18.07
C GLU A 404 4.06 -17.81 19.06
N LEU A 405 4.28 -16.49 18.94
CA LEU A 405 3.55 -15.49 19.70
C LEU A 405 2.10 -15.44 19.20
N PRO A 406 1.09 -15.19 20.06
CA PRO A 406 -0.28 -15.00 19.62
C PRO A 406 -0.38 -13.87 18.60
N ASP A 407 -1.14 -14.08 17.53
CA ASP A 407 -1.32 -13.09 16.46
C ASP A 407 -1.81 -11.73 17.02
N GLY A 408 -2.70 -11.75 18.02
CA GLY A 408 -3.17 -10.55 18.72
C GLY A 408 -2.05 -9.77 19.42
N LEU A 409 -1.14 -10.47 20.11
CA LEU A 409 0.01 -9.84 20.76
C LEU A 409 1.02 -9.30 19.74
N VAL A 410 1.22 -9.99 18.62
CA VAL A 410 2.09 -9.53 17.52
C VAL A 410 1.52 -8.25 16.91
N GLN A 411 0.21 -8.22 16.63
CA GLN A 411 -0.46 -7.03 16.11
C GLN A 411 -0.38 -5.86 17.10
N PHE A 412 -0.67 -6.10 18.37
CA PHE A 412 -0.57 -5.09 19.43
C PHE A 412 0.85 -4.52 19.52
N ARG A 413 1.88 -5.37 19.62
CA ARG A 413 3.30 -4.92 19.65
C ARG A 413 3.70 -4.11 18.41
N THR A 414 3.16 -4.45 17.25
CA THR A 414 3.40 -3.70 16.00
C THR A 414 2.77 -2.31 16.07
N ASN A 415 1.53 -2.21 16.56
CA ASN A 415 0.83 -0.94 16.74
C ASN A 415 1.49 -0.05 17.82
N LEU A 416 2.22 -0.63 18.77
CA LEU A 416 2.95 0.12 19.81
C LEU A 416 4.21 0.84 19.31
N VAL A 417 4.78 0.44 18.17
CA VAL A 417 6.13 0.90 17.74
C VAL A 417 6.19 2.42 17.64
N GLU A 418 5.27 3.04 16.91
CA GLU A 418 5.24 4.49 16.71
C GLU A 418 4.92 5.23 18.02
N LEU A 419 3.99 4.71 18.82
CA LEU A 419 3.62 5.32 20.09
C LEU A 419 4.79 5.32 21.09
N LEU A 420 5.58 4.24 21.16
CA LEU A 420 6.75 4.18 22.03
C LEU A 420 7.82 5.21 21.65
N VAL A 421 7.98 5.47 20.35
CA VAL A 421 8.86 6.52 19.81
C VAL A 421 8.38 7.90 20.30
N ASP A 422 7.10 8.21 20.16
CA ASP A 422 6.51 9.47 20.62
C ASP A 422 6.60 9.64 22.15
N ILE A 423 6.32 8.57 22.91
CA ILE A 423 6.48 8.54 24.38
C ILE A 423 7.94 8.82 24.77
N CYS A 424 8.91 8.25 24.07
CA CYS A 424 10.33 8.47 24.33
C CYS A 424 10.73 9.94 24.11
N GLN A 425 10.19 10.59 23.08
CA GLN A 425 10.41 12.01 22.85
C GLN A 425 9.79 12.88 23.95
N LEU A 426 8.56 12.56 24.39
CA LEU A 426 7.86 13.30 25.46
C LEU A 426 8.50 13.14 26.84
N LEU A 427 8.87 11.91 27.22
CA LEU A 427 9.53 11.63 28.50
C LEU A 427 11.01 12.05 28.51
N GLN A 428 11.55 12.38 27.34
CA GLN A 428 12.96 12.55 27.03
C GLN A 428 13.74 11.23 27.04
N PRO A 429 14.69 11.02 26.10
CA PRO A 429 15.46 9.78 25.99
C PRO A 429 16.16 9.36 27.29
N ALA A 430 16.69 10.32 28.04
CA ALA A 430 17.39 10.03 29.29
C ALA A 430 16.49 9.41 30.36
N THR A 431 15.31 9.97 30.56
CA THR A 431 14.36 9.46 31.55
C THR A 431 13.77 8.13 31.09
N PHE A 432 13.50 7.98 29.80
CA PHE A 432 13.00 6.74 29.20
C PHE A 432 14.00 5.59 29.42
N VAL A 433 15.27 5.79 29.08
CA VAL A 433 16.34 4.81 29.26
C VAL A 433 16.58 4.51 30.74
N GLN A 434 16.57 5.52 31.61
CA GLN A 434 16.65 5.31 33.06
C GLN A 434 15.51 4.44 33.56
N LYS A 435 14.28 4.67 33.09
CA LYS A 435 13.09 3.90 33.51
C LYS A 435 13.16 2.43 33.07
N ILE A 436 13.77 2.15 31.92
CA ILE A 436 14.08 0.80 31.47
C ILE A 436 15.06 0.11 32.41
N PHE A 437 16.18 0.78 32.75
CA PHE A 437 17.25 0.20 33.57
C PHE A 437 17.07 0.33 35.10
N PHE A 438 16.03 1.02 35.59
CA PHE A 438 15.83 1.30 37.02
C PHE A 438 15.56 0.06 37.89
N CYS A 439 15.23 -1.08 37.28
CA CYS A 439 15.13 -2.34 38.01
C CYS A 439 16.52 -2.93 38.21
N GLY A 440 16.95 -3.08 39.47
CA GLY A 440 18.19 -3.76 39.82
C GLY A 440 18.15 -5.26 39.48
N TRP A 441 18.17 -5.59 38.19
CA TRP A 441 18.12 -6.95 37.63
C TRP A 441 19.18 -7.87 38.23
N PHE A 442 20.26 -7.29 38.75
CA PHE A 442 21.40 -7.98 39.34
C PHE A 442 21.55 -7.76 40.85
N SER A 443 20.49 -7.34 41.55
CA SER A 443 20.50 -7.33 43.02
C SER A 443 20.66 -8.76 43.56
N SER A 444 21.57 -8.93 44.52
CA SER A 444 22.24 -10.21 44.83
C SER A 444 21.38 -11.33 45.45
N ASN A 445 20.04 -11.26 45.42
CA ASN A 445 19.15 -12.22 46.07
C ASN A 445 17.83 -12.55 45.34
N VAL A 446 17.59 -12.10 44.10
CA VAL A 446 16.32 -12.35 43.37
C VAL A 446 16.61 -12.91 41.97
N ALA A 447 15.79 -13.87 41.52
CA ALA A 447 15.86 -14.40 40.15
C ALA A 447 15.53 -13.32 39.12
N ILE A 448 16.21 -13.34 37.97
CA ILE A 448 16.02 -12.34 36.90
C ILE A 448 14.59 -12.45 36.34
N PRO A 449 13.80 -11.36 36.31
CA PRO A 449 12.44 -11.38 35.77
C PRO A 449 12.48 -11.32 34.24
N TRP A 450 12.74 -12.45 33.58
CA TRP A 450 12.98 -12.51 32.13
C TRP A 450 11.85 -11.93 31.27
N LYS A 451 10.58 -12.02 31.70
CA LYS A 451 9.42 -11.40 31.03
C LYS A 451 9.53 -9.88 30.99
N GLU A 452 9.87 -9.29 32.12
CA GLU A 452 10.04 -7.84 32.24
C GLU A 452 11.29 -7.37 31.49
N VAL A 453 12.37 -8.15 31.53
CA VAL A 453 13.59 -7.88 30.78
C VAL A 453 13.29 -7.88 29.27
N GLU A 454 12.60 -8.89 28.75
CA GLU A 454 12.29 -9.01 27.34
C GLU A 454 11.50 -7.82 26.80
N ILE A 455 10.40 -7.44 27.46
CA ILE A 455 9.55 -6.34 26.96
C ILE A 455 10.25 -4.99 27.04
N LYS A 456 11.10 -4.80 28.05
CA LYS A 456 11.92 -3.60 28.21
C LYS A 456 13.00 -3.50 27.14
N LEU A 457 13.60 -4.62 26.75
CA LEU A 457 14.56 -4.67 25.63
C LEU A 457 13.85 -4.43 24.29
N PHE A 458 12.65 -4.98 24.10
CA PHE A 458 11.80 -4.67 22.94
C PHE A 458 11.54 -3.16 22.83
N ALA A 459 11.10 -2.52 23.92
CA ALA A 459 10.85 -1.08 23.94
C ALA A 459 12.13 -0.27 23.69
N LEU A 460 13.27 -0.71 24.24
CA LEU A 460 14.57 -0.08 24.01
C LEU A 460 15.01 -0.17 22.53
N ASN A 461 14.77 -1.31 21.88
CA ASN A 461 15.09 -1.50 20.46
C ASN A 461 14.25 -0.58 19.56
N VAL A 462 12.94 -0.51 19.82
CA VAL A 462 11.99 0.33 19.09
C VAL A 462 12.42 1.80 19.06
N VAL A 463 12.89 2.34 20.18
CA VAL A 463 13.26 3.77 20.29
C VAL A 463 14.71 4.07 19.90
N SER A 464 15.43 3.11 19.34
CA SER A 464 16.88 3.20 19.11
C SER A 464 17.29 4.42 18.28
N GLU A 465 16.58 4.73 17.20
CA GLU A 465 16.91 5.89 16.36
C GLU A 465 16.80 7.23 17.12
N VAL A 466 15.74 7.40 17.92
CA VAL A 466 15.53 8.62 18.74
C VAL A 466 16.61 8.76 19.79
N VAL A 467 16.94 7.66 20.47
CA VAL A 467 17.96 7.65 21.51
C VAL A 467 19.33 7.96 20.92
N LEU A 468 19.69 7.37 19.78
CA LEU A 468 20.97 7.60 19.10
C LEU A 468 21.13 9.04 18.60
N GLN A 469 20.06 9.68 18.12
CA GLN A 469 20.07 11.08 17.69
C GLN A 469 20.23 12.07 18.86
N GLY A 470 19.81 11.68 20.08
CA GLY A 470 19.82 12.52 21.28
C GLY A 470 21.20 12.94 21.80
N GLY A 471 22.30 12.39 21.25
CA GLY A 471 23.69 12.81 21.52
C GLY A 471 24.22 12.55 22.95
N GLN A 472 23.38 12.06 23.86
CA GLN A 472 23.78 11.65 25.21
C GLN A 472 24.21 10.17 25.21
N THR A 473 25.37 9.89 25.79
CA THR A 473 25.87 8.52 25.97
C THR A 473 25.29 7.92 27.24
N PHE A 474 24.62 6.77 27.13
CA PHE A 474 24.10 6.02 28.27
C PHE A 474 25.03 4.86 28.64
N ASP A 475 24.95 4.41 29.90
CA ASP A 475 25.70 3.23 30.34
C ASP A 475 24.94 1.94 29.96
N PHE A 476 25.45 1.23 28.94
CA PHE A 476 24.92 -0.06 28.50
C PHE A 476 25.59 -1.27 29.19
N SER A 477 26.29 -1.06 30.32
CA SER A 477 26.95 -2.13 31.08
C SER A 477 26.01 -3.27 31.48
N VAL A 478 24.74 -2.96 31.78
CA VAL A 478 23.69 -3.93 32.11
C VAL A 478 23.42 -4.91 30.96
N ILE A 479 23.40 -4.42 29.71
CA ILE A 479 23.23 -5.27 28.52
C ILE A 479 24.42 -6.22 28.36
N MET A 480 25.64 -5.72 28.58
CA MET A 480 26.84 -6.57 28.53
C MET A 480 26.83 -7.64 29.63
N GLN A 481 26.33 -7.33 30.83
CA GLN A 481 26.14 -8.32 31.88
C GLN A 481 25.16 -9.42 31.44
N LEU A 482 24.03 -9.05 30.81
CA LEU A 482 23.09 -10.03 30.24
C LEU A 482 23.77 -10.92 29.20
N VAL A 483 24.54 -10.35 28.26
CA VAL A 483 25.30 -11.11 27.25
C VAL A 483 26.29 -12.09 27.90
N THR A 484 26.98 -11.69 28.96
CA THR A 484 27.90 -12.60 29.67
C THR A 484 27.19 -13.74 30.38
N VAL A 485 26.00 -13.49 30.96
CA VAL A 485 25.19 -14.54 31.59
C VAL A 485 24.67 -15.51 30.54
N LEU A 486 24.07 -15.00 29.45
CA LEU A 486 23.49 -15.83 28.40
C LEU A 486 24.55 -16.62 27.63
N SER A 487 25.71 -16.05 27.33
CA SER A 487 26.81 -16.76 26.66
C SER A 487 27.42 -17.90 27.48
N SER A 488 27.21 -17.93 28.81
CA SER A 488 27.68 -19.00 29.68
C SER A 488 26.74 -20.22 29.73
N TRP A 489 25.56 -20.12 29.14
CA TRP A 489 24.56 -21.19 29.20
C TRP A 489 24.81 -22.28 28.15
N PRO A 490 24.56 -23.57 28.49
CA PRO A 490 24.53 -24.65 27.52
C PRO A 490 23.44 -24.42 26.46
N SER A 491 23.70 -24.81 25.21
CA SER A 491 22.74 -24.71 24.09
C SER A 491 21.40 -25.39 24.36
N ASP A 492 21.38 -26.44 25.20
CA ASP A 492 20.17 -27.20 25.54
C ASP A 492 19.13 -26.38 26.32
N ASN A 493 19.54 -25.28 26.95
CA ASN A 493 18.67 -24.39 27.72
C ASN A 493 18.01 -23.28 26.86
N LEU A 494 18.35 -23.19 25.58
CA LEU A 494 17.85 -22.18 24.65
C LEU A 494 16.56 -22.68 23.98
N LYS A 495 15.49 -22.79 24.78
CA LYS A 495 14.18 -23.25 24.31
C LYS A 495 13.05 -22.36 24.82
N GLY A 496 11.97 -22.31 24.05
CA GLY A 496 10.76 -21.59 24.40
C GLY A 496 11.00 -20.09 24.55
N PHE A 497 10.51 -19.51 25.66
CA PHE A 497 10.57 -18.07 25.91
C PHE A 497 12.00 -17.49 25.89
N MET A 498 13.02 -18.30 26.25
CA MET A 498 14.41 -17.83 26.22
C MET A 498 14.88 -17.48 24.80
N CYS A 499 14.31 -18.06 23.74
CA CYS A 499 14.62 -17.67 22.35
C CYS A 499 14.17 -16.23 22.06
N ILE A 500 13.04 -15.79 22.64
CA ILE A 500 12.56 -14.41 22.50
C ILE A 500 13.47 -13.47 23.28
N VAL A 501 13.87 -13.83 24.49
CA VAL A 501 14.85 -13.04 25.26
C VAL A 501 16.15 -12.89 24.45
N TYR A 502 16.65 -13.98 23.85
CA TYR A 502 17.83 -13.94 22.97
C TYR A 502 17.64 -12.99 21.78
N ARG A 503 16.49 -13.08 21.11
CA ARG A 503 16.12 -12.18 20.01
C ARG A 503 16.13 -10.71 20.46
N SER A 504 15.43 -10.37 21.55
CA SER A 504 15.34 -8.99 22.04
C SER A 504 16.70 -8.43 22.50
N VAL A 505 17.55 -9.27 23.11
CA VAL A 505 18.94 -8.88 23.44
C VAL A 505 19.76 -8.63 22.16
N ALA A 506 19.66 -9.51 21.16
CA ALA A 506 20.36 -9.36 19.89
C ALA A 506 19.92 -8.10 19.13
N ASP A 507 18.62 -7.83 19.07
CA ASP A 507 18.05 -6.62 18.46
C ASP A 507 18.63 -5.34 19.10
N VAL A 508 18.71 -5.29 20.44
CA VAL A 508 19.34 -4.18 21.16
C VAL A 508 20.85 -4.08 20.86
N ILE A 509 21.58 -5.19 20.80
CA ILE A 509 23.01 -5.19 20.45
C ILE A 509 23.21 -4.63 19.04
N GLY A 510 22.40 -5.08 18.09
CA GLY A 510 22.45 -4.60 16.72
C GLY A 510 22.14 -3.11 16.61
N SER A 511 21.05 -2.65 17.24
CA SER A 511 20.61 -1.26 17.14
C SER A 511 21.54 -0.28 17.86
N TYR A 512 22.16 -0.68 18.97
CA TYR A 512 23.10 0.16 19.76
C TYR A 512 24.57 -0.22 19.58
N SER A 513 24.92 -0.92 18.50
CA SER A 513 26.28 -1.41 18.20
C SER A 513 27.34 -0.32 18.34
N LYS A 514 27.09 0.89 17.82
CA LYS A 514 27.99 2.06 17.91
C LYS A 514 28.38 2.45 19.34
N TRP A 515 27.52 2.20 20.32
CA TRP A 515 27.76 2.56 21.73
C TRP A 515 28.21 1.36 22.56
N ILE A 516 27.76 0.15 22.19
CA ILE A 516 28.13 -1.09 22.87
C ILE A 516 29.55 -1.52 22.50
N CYS A 517 29.93 -1.47 21.22
CA CYS A 517 31.24 -1.95 20.75
C CYS A 517 32.44 -1.25 21.41
N PRO A 518 32.45 0.08 21.62
CA PRO A 518 33.52 0.76 22.34
C PRO A 518 33.68 0.36 23.81
N LEU A 519 32.61 -0.15 24.44
CA LEU A 519 32.62 -0.61 25.84
C LEU A 519 33.21 -2.02 25.99
N GLN A 520 33.38 -2.76 24.89
CA GLN A 520 33.85 -4.14 24.93
C GLN A 520 35.37 -4.23 24.96
N THR A 521 35.90 -4.80 26.04
CA THR A 521 37.32 -5.18 26.16
C THR A 521 37.61 -6.56 25.54
N ASN A 522 36.58 -7.39 25.31
CA ASN A 522 36.69 -8.71 24.71
C ASN A 522 35.41 -9.03 23.90
N ALA A 523 35.56 -9.29 22.60
CA ALA A 523 34.45 -9.59 21.69
C ALA A 523 33.92 -11.04 21.82
N ARG A 524 34.67 -11.94 22.47
CA ARG A 524 34.36 -13.38 22.51
C ARG A 524 32.98 -13.71 23.12
N PRO A 525 32.55 -13.15 24.26
CA PRO A 525 31.22 -13.44 24.81
C PRO A 525 30.09 -13.04 23.87
N SER A 526 30.21 -11.89 23.19
CA SER A 526 29.25 -11.40 22.21
C SER A 526 29.16 -12.32 20.99
N LEU A 527 30.31 -12.75 20.45
CA LEU A 527 30.36 -13.67 19.32
C LEU A 527 29.78 -15.05 19.66
N LEU A 528 30.06 -15.58 20.86
CA LEU A 528 29.49 -16.85 21.31
C LEU A 528 27.97 -16.76 21.54
N PHE A 529 27.51 -15.63 22.10
CA PHE A 529 26.08 -15.35 22.27
C PHE A 529 25.36 -15.33 20.91
N LEU A 530 25.88 -14.57 19.94
CA LEU A 530 25.29 -14.47 18.61
C LEU A 530 25.34 -15.82 17.87
N ALA A 531 26.45 -16.56 17.96
CA ALA A 531 26.56 -17.89 17.35
C ALA A 531 25.52 -18.89 17.88
N ALA A 532 25.26 -18.86 19.19
CA ALA A 532 24.24 -19.68 19.82
C ALA A 532 22.83 -19.29 19.33
N GLY A 533 22.54 -17.99 19.23
CA GLY A 533 21.23 -17.50 18.76
C GLY A 533 20.98 -17.72 17.26
N ILE A 534 22.00 -17.67 16.41
CA ILE A 534 21.93 -18.00 14.98
C ILE A 534 21.55 -19.48 14.77
N SER A 535 21.90 -20.35 15.72
CA SER A 535 21.60 -21.78 15.62
C SER A 535 20.11 -22.11 15.82
N GLU A 536 19.31 -21.16 16.32
CA GLU A 536 17.88 -21.32 16.60
C GLU A 536 17.01 -20.46 15.67
N PRO A 537 15.97 -21.03 15.01
CA PRO A 537 15.18 -20.32 14.00
C PRO A 537 14.53 -19.00 14.45
N LEU A 538 14.05 -18.94 15.70
CA LEU A 538 13.29 -17.78 16.21
C LEU A 538 14.18 -16.55 16.49
N SER A 539 15.46 -16.77 16.79
CA SER A 539 16.44 -15.71 17.08
C SER A 539 17.44 -15.49 15.95
N SER A 540 17.42 -16.33 14.92
CA SER A 540 18.40 -16.34 13.83
C SER A 540 18.53 -14.98 13.14
N ASN A 541 17.43 -14.41 12.65
CA ASN A 541 17.42 -13.11 11.96
C ASN A 541 18.02 -11.98 12.81
N ALA A 542 17.51 -11.79 14.03
CA ALA A 542 18.00 -10.76 14.95
C ALA A 542 19.50 -10.93 15.26
N CYS A 543 19.95 -12.17 15.48
CA CYS A 543 21.36 -12.45 15.77
C CYS A 543 22.26 -12.27 14.53
N ALA A 544 21.79 -12.62 13.34
CA ALA A 544 22.51 -12.43 12.08
C ALA A 544 22.68 -10.92 11.77
N SER A 545 21.62 -10.13 11.90
CA SER A 545 21.68 -8.67 11.71
C SER A 545 22.54 -8.01 12.78
N ALA A 546 22.42 -8.43 14.05
CA ALA A 546 23.27 -7.94 15.12
C ALA A 546 24.75 -8.27 14.90
N LEU A 547 25.07 -9.47 14.39
CA LEU A 547 26.43 -9.85 14.02
C LEU A 547 26.99 -8.95 12.92
N ARG A 548 26.21 -8.65 11.89
CA ARG A 548 26.62 -7.73 10.81
C ARG A 548 26.93 -6.34 11.36
N LYS A 549 26.00 -5.72 12.09
CA LYS A 549 26.20 -4.37 12.68
C LYS A 549 27.36 -4.34 13.67
N PHE A 550 27.50 -5.39 14.47
CA PHE A 550 28.65 -5.56 15.36
C PHE A 550 29.96 -5.59 14.57
N CYS A 551 30.04 -6.36 13.49
CA CYS A 551 31.22 -6.41 12.62
C CYS A 551 31.50 -5.10 11.85
N GLU A 552 30.47 -4.28 11.57
CA GLU A 552 30.60 -2.98 10.91
C GLU A 552 31.22 -1.91 11.84
N ASP A 553 30.81 -1.86 13.12
CA ASP A 553 31.15 -0.76 14.04
C ASP A 553 32.39 -1.02 14.92
N VAL A 554 32.88 -2.26 14.97
CA VAL A 554 34.02 -2.62 15.82
C VAL A 554 35.34 -2.13 15.22
N SER A 555 36.13 -1.41 16.01
CA SER A 555 37.48 -0.95 15.62
C SER A 555 38.44 -2.12 15.37
N ALA A 556 39.52 -1.87 14.64
CA ALA A 556 40.49 -2.88 14.20
C ALA A 556 41.26 -3.67 15.28
N VAL A 557 40.86 -3.55 16.54
CA VAL A 557 41.49 -4.13 17.74
C VAL A 557 40.83 -5.46 18.18
N THR A 558 39.72 -5.88 17.58
CA THR A 558 39.07 -7.19 17.86
C THR A 558 39.54 -8.34 16.97
N PHE A 559 40.47 -8.08 16.04
CA PHE A 559 41.00 -9.05 15.09
C PHE A 559 42.08 -9.96 15.68
N GLU A 560 41.82 -10.55 16.86
CA GLU A 560 42.63 -11.68 17.31
C GLU A 560 42.29 -12.94 16.47
N PRO A 561 43.29 -13.77 16.12
CA PRO A 561 43.08 -14.98 15.31
C PRO A 561 41.99 -15.91 15.87
N SER A 562 41.83 -15.97 17.19
CA SER A 562 40.80 -16.77 17.86
C SER A 562 39.38 -16.29 17.62
N ASN A 563 39.15 -15.00 17.35
CA ASN A 563 37.82 -14.48 17.01
C ASN A 563 37.48 -14.74 15.53
N LEU A 564 38.49 -14.72 14.66
CA LEU A 564 38.35 -15.12 13.24
C LEU A 564 38.00 -16.60 13.12
N ASP A 565 38.56 -17.46 13.96
CA ASP A 565 38.21 -18.88 14.00
C ASP A 565 36.75 -19.11 14.43
N ILE A 566 36.21 -18.29 15.35
CA ILE A 566 34.79 -18.35 15.74
C ILE A 566 33.89 -17.96 14.56
N LEU A 567 34.23 -16.89 13.82
CA LEU A 567 33.46 -16.48 12.63
C LEU A 567 33.45 -17.54 11.53
N MET A 568 34.60 -18.19 11.31
CA MET A 568 34.66 -19.30 10.36
C MET A 568 33.93 -20.54 10.87
N TRP A 569 33.92 -20.79 12.18
CA TRP A 569 33.11 -21.85 12.77
C TRP A 569 31.60 -21.59 12.61
N ILE A 570 31.16 -20.33 12.75
CA ILE A 570 29.78 -19.93 12.44
C ILE A 570 29.48 -20.27 10.97
N TRP A 571 30.34 -19.88 10.03
CA TRP A 571 30.18 -20.24 8.60
C TRP A 571 30.10 -21.74 8.35
N GLU A 572 31.04 -22.52 8.89
CA GLU A 572 31.05 -23.98 8.72
C GLU A 572 29.84 -24.67 9.38
N ALA A 573 29.23 -24.04 10.38
CA ALA A 573 27.98 -24.50 10.99
C ALA A 573 26.75 -24.15 10.13
N LEU A 574 26.75 -23.01 9.42
CA LEU A 574 25.72 -22.62 8.45
C LEU A 574 25.65 -23.61 7.28
N GLU A 575 26.79 -24.02 6.73
CA GLU A 575 26.81 -25.01 5.63
C GLU A 575 26.13 -26.34 6.00
N LYS A 576 26.06 -26.66 7.31
CA LYS A 576 25.41 -27.87 7.82
C LYS A 576 23.95 -27.68 8.20
N LYS A 577 23.53 -26.44 8.51
CA LYS A 577 22.17 -26.07 8.95
C LYS A 577 21.63 -25.00 7.99
N CYS A 578 20.87 -25.40 6.97
CA CYS A 578 20.25 -24.47 6.03
C CYS A 578 19.43 -23.39 6.76
N LEU A 579 19.92 -22.15 6.77
CA LEU A 579 19.19 -20.98 7.29
C LEU A 579 18.24 -20.40 6.24
N PRO A 580 17.29 -19.55 6.66
CA PRO A 580 16.62 -18.63 5.75
C PRO A 580 17.62 -17.75 4.99
N LEU A 581 17.27 -17.43 3.74
CA LEU A 581 18.08 -16.64 2.81
C LEU A 581 18.62 -15.33 3.38
N GLU A 582 17.73 -14.57 4.02
CA GLU A 582 18.04 -13.24 4.55
C GLU A 582 19.06 -13.30 5.69
N ASP A 583 18.93 -14.28 6.58
CA ASP A 583 19.84 -14.49 7.71
C ASP A 583 21.24 -14.90 7.23
N GLU A 584 21.31 -15.76 6.22
CA GLU A 584 22.58 -16.19 5.62
C GLU A 584 23.30 -14.99 4.95
N GLU A 585 22.57 -14.14 4.21
CA GLU A 585 23.11 -12.93 3.59
C GLU A 585 23.73 -11.96 4.60
N GLU A 586 23.09 -11.78 5.75
CA GLU A 586 23.57 -10.93 6.85
C GLU A 586 24.86 -11.50 7.47
N VAL A 587 24.92 -12.79 7.76
CA VAL A 587 26.13 -13.44 8.30
C VAL A 587 27.29 -13.40 7.30
N VAL A 588 27.04 -13.68 6.02
CA VAL A 588 28.06 -13.61 4.98
C VAL A 588 28.56 -12.18 4.80
N SER A 589 27.67 -11.18 4.85
CA SER A 589 28.07 -9.78 4.82
C SER A 589 28.96 -9.43 6.01
N ALA A 590 28.62 -9.88 7.22
CA ALA A 590 29.43 -9.69 8.42
C ALA A 590 30.85 -10.25 8.25
N ILE A 591 30.96 -11.51 7.81
CA ILE A 591 32.25 -12.19 7.61
C ILE A 591 33.05 -11.51 6.48
N SER A 592 32.39 -11.12 5.39
CA SER A 592 33.04 -10.45 4.25
C SER A 592 33.64 -9.09 4.64
N LEU A 593 32.94 -8.32 5.48
CA LEU A 593 33.41 -7.04 5.99
C LEU A 593 34.66 -7.21 6.86
N VAL A 594 34.62 -8.18 7.79
CA VAL A 594 35.78 -8.52 8.62
C VAL A 594 36.96 -8.92 7.76
N LEU A 595 36.77 -9.82 6.78
CA LEU A 595 37.83 -10.25 5.86
C LEU A 595 38.39 -9.12 5.00
N GLY A 596 37.55 -8.15 4.58
CA GLY A 596 37.98 -6.97 3.84
C GLY A 596 38.89 -6.04 4.66
N SER A 597 38.76 -6.06 5.98
CA SER A 597 39.52 -5.23 6.92
C SER A 597 40.83 -5.86 7.43
N VAL A 598 41.08 -7.15 7.13
CA VAL A 598 42.31 -7.86 7.51
C VAL A 598 43.50 -7.29 6.75
N SER A 599 44.52 -6.81 7.49
CA SER A 599 45.73 -6.21 6.90
C SER A 599 46.71 -7.24 6.30
N ASP A 600 46.67 -8.50 6.76
CA ASP A 600 47.53 -9.58 6.27
C ASP A 600 46.91 -10.26 5.03
N LYS A 601 47.50 -10.00 3.86
CA LYS A 601 47.04 -10.55 2.58
C LYS A 601 47.15 -12.08 2.50
N GLU A 602 48.09 -12.70 3.21
CA GLU A 602 48.25 -14.17 3.18
C GLU A 602 47.17 -14.85 4.01
N LEU A 603 46.92 -14.34 5.21
CA LEU A 603 45.83 -14.79 6.08
C LEU A 603 44.46 -14.52 5.44
N GLN A 604 44.28 -13.35 4.81
CA GLN A 604 43.07 -13.01 4.06
C GLN A 604 42.82 -14.00 2.91
N ASN A 605 43.84 -14.32 2.12
CA ASN A 605 43.73 -15.30 1.02
C ASN A 605 43.43 -16.72 1.53
N ASN A 606 44.03 -17.13 2.64
CA ASN A 606 43.76 -18.43 3.26
C ASN A 606 42.32 -18.53 3.76
N LEU A 607 41.80 -17.52 4.46
CA LEU A 607 40.41 -17.49 4.93
C LEU A 607 39.41 -17.42 3.77
N LEU A 608 39.69 -16.61 2.74
CA LEU A 608 38.86 -16.56 1.53
C LEU A 608 38.84 -17.90 0.79
N SER A 609 40.00 -18.57 0.66
CA SER A 609 40.04 -19.90 0.04
C SER A 609 39.23 -20.93 0.84
N ARG A 610 39.22 -20.81 2.18
CA ARG A 610 38.44 -21.68 3.06
C ARG A 610 36.94 -21.48 2.87
N LEU A 611 36.46 -20.22 2.83
CA LEU A 611 35.08 -19.87 2.51
C LEU A 611 34.62 -20.36 1.12
N LEU A 612 35.47 -20.18 0.10
CA LEU A 612 35.10 -20.48 -1.29
C LEU A 612 35.30 -21.95 -1.67
N SER A 613 35.99 -22.75 -0.85
CA SER A 613 36.32 -24.14 -1.17
C SER A 613 35.10 -25.04 -1.32
N SER A 614 34.14 -24.94 -0.39
CA SER A 614 32.87 -25.66 -0.42
C SER A 614 32.03 -25.28 -1.65
N SER A 615 31.98 -23.97 -1.93
CA SER A 615 31.29 -23.39 -3.08
C SER A 615 31.89 -23.87 -4.41
N TYR A 616 33.22 -23.92 -4.48
CA TYR A 616 33.97 -24.38 -5.66
C TYR A 616 33.73 -25.88 -5.93
N GLU A 617 33.73 -26.70 -4.88
CA GLU A 617 33.48 -28.13 -4.99
C GLU A 617 32.03 -28.42 -5.40
N ALA A 618 31.07 -27.66 -4.88
CA ALA A 618 29.65 -27.78 -5.25
C ALA A 618 29.39 -27.43 -6.72
N ILE A 619 29.93 -26.31 -7.21
CA ILE A 619 29.79 -25.89 -8.62
C ILE A 619 30.58 -26.82 -9.55
N GLY A 620 31.76 -27.28 -9.13
CA GLY A 620 32.56 -28.26 -9.88
C GLY A 620 31.82 -29.58 -10.08
N LYS A 621 31.21 -30.14 -9.03
CA LYS A 621 30.37 -31.36 -9.12
C LYS A 621 29.17 -31.15 -10.03
N LEU A 622 28.56 -29.96 -10.02
CA LEU A 622 27.40 -29.63 -10.85
C LEU A 622 27.73 -29.61 -12.35
N ILE A 623 28.93 -29.14 -12.72
CA ILE A 623 29.40 -29.13 -14.12
C ILE A 623 29.79 -30.54 -14.62
N GLU A 624 30.20 -31.44 -13.71
CA GLU A 624 30.61 -32.82 -14.06
C GLU A 624 29.44 -33.81 -14.07
N ASP A 625 28.40 -33.62 -13.26
CA ASP A 625 27.22 -34.50 -13.21
C ASP A 625 26.15 -34.10 -14.26
N ASN A 626 26.20 -34.75 -15.43
CA ASN A 626 25.21 -34.66 -16.52
C ASN A 626 23.78 -35.18 -16.18
N ASN A 627 23.47 -35.38 -14.89
CA ASN A 627 22.20 -35.96 -14.45
C ASN A 627 21.15 -34.87 -14.16
N ASN A 628 20.31 -34.60 -15.17
CA ASN A 628 19.17 -33.66 -15.19
C ASN A 628 18.09 -33.80 -14.06
N ARG A 629 18.29 -34.64 -13.04
CA ARG A 629 17.27 -34.92 -12.01
C ARG A 629 17.48 -34.18 -10.67
N SER A 630 18.69 -33.76 -10.33
CA SER A 630 18.97 -32.99 -9.09
C SER A 630 18.73 -31.48 -9.24
N LEU A 631 18.87 -30.94 -10.46
CA LEU A 631 18.67 -29.51 -10.78
C LEU A 631 17.23 -29.00 -10.57
N ARG A 632 16.24 -29.89 -10.58
CA ARG A 632 14.82 -29.51 -10.44
C ARG A 632 14.38 -29.30 -8.99
N GLN A 633 15.19 -29.72 -8.01
CA GLN A 633 14.76 -29.74 -6.61
C GLN A 633 15.27 -28.57 -5.76
N ASN A 634 16.29 -27.80 -6.18
CA ASN A 634 16.69 -26.59 -5.42
C ASN A 634 17.56 -25.58 -6.20
N PRO A 635 16.99 -24.84 -7.19
CA PRO A 635 17.69 -23.73 -7.86
C PRO A 635 18.04 -22.55 -6.94
N ALA A 636 17.27 -22.34 -5.85
CA ALA A 636 17.52 -21.27 -4.88
C ALA A 636 18.85 -21.47 -4.10
N ALA A 637 19.17 -22.72 -3.76
CA ALA A 637 20.38 -23.07 -3.00
C ALA A 637 21.70 -22.78 -3.74
N TYR A 638 21.68 -22.76 -5.07
CA TYR A 638 22.86 -22.48 -5.89
C TYR A 638 22.95 -21.01 -6.33
N SER A 639 21.81 -20.32 -6.44
CA SER A 639 21.78 -18.86 -6.59
C SER A 639 22.44 -18.15 -5.41
N GLN A 640 22.26 -18.71 -4.20
CA GLN A 640 22.90 -18.31 -2.95
C GLN A 640 24.43 -18.34 -3.06
N VAL A 641 25.01 -19.51 -3.31
CA VAL A 641 26.46 -19.73 -3.39
C VAL A 641 27.18 -18.83 -4.41
N LEU A 642 26.57 -18.61 -5.57
CA LEU A 642 27.13 -17.75 -6.63
C LEU A 642 27.09 -16.26 -6.27
N SER A 643 26.07 -15.81 -5.53
CA SER A 643 25.99 -14.43 -5.05
C SER A 643 27.07 -14.14 -4.00
N PHE A 644 27.43 -15.13 -3.17
CA PHE A 644 28.40 -15.02 -2.08
C PHE A 644 29.87 -15.01 -2.54
N ALA A 645 30.19 -15.67 -3.65
CA ALA A 645 31.55 -15.68 -4.19
C ALA A 645 32.03 -14.33 -4.78
N THR A 646 31.14 -13.33 -4.88
CA THR A 646 31.38 -12.06 -5.59
C THR A 646 32.31 -11.06 -4.90
N ARG A 647 32.65 -11.26 -3.62
CA ARG A 647 33.62 -10.40 -2.89
C ARG A 647 35.03 -10.95 -2.79
N GLY A 648 35.32 -12.13 -3.36
CA GLY A 648 36.63 -12.77 -3.30
C GLY A 648 37.18 -13.19 -4.66
N LEU A 649 38.23 -12.50 -5.11
CA LEU A 649 39.22 -12.90 -6.14
C LEU A 649 38.78 -12.93 -7.63
N HIS A 650 39.10 -11.83 -8.31
CA HIS A 650 38.90 -11.55 -9.75
C HIS A 650 39.58 -12.53 -10.73
N ARG A 651 40.52 -13.39 -10.29
CA ARG A 651 41.24 -14.32 -11.18
C ARG A 651 40.72 -15.76 -11.14
N VAL A 652 40.02 -16.14 -10.09
CA VAL A 652 39.50 -17.51 -9.90
C VAL A 652 38.02 -17.60 -10.32
N PHE A 653 37.30 -16.49 -10.21
CA PHE A 653 35.85 -16.43 -10.42
C PHE A 653 35.41 -16.52 -11.90
N TRP A 654 36.04 -15.77 -12.81
CA TRP A 654 35.63 -15.75 -14.22
C TRP A 654 35.74 -17.11 -14.92
N PRO A 655 36.84 -17.90 -14.79
CA PRO A 655 36.94 -19.21 -15.44
C PRO A 655 35.84 -20.20 -15.03
N MET A 656 35.29 -20.08 -13.81
CA MET A 656 34.18 -20.89 -13.34
C MET A 656 32.86 -20.43 -13.97
N LEU A 657 32.56 -19.12 -13.90
CA LEU A 657 31.38 -18.56 -14.55
C LEU A 657 31.39 -18.82 -16.06
N GLU A 658 32.54 -18.69 -16.72
CA GLU A 658 32.70 -18.96 -18.15
C GLU A 658 32.38 -20.43 -18.48
N LYS A 659 32.74 -21.39 -17.63
CA LYS A 659 32.34 -22.80 -17.80
C LYS A 659 30.83 -22.99 -17.58
N LEU A 660 30.28 -22.35 -16.57
CA LEU A 660 28.85 -22.41 -16.25
C LEU A 660 27.99 -21.83 -17.37
N PHE A 661 28.35 -20.66 -17.89
CA PHE A 661 27.68 -20.00 -19.02
C PHE A 661 27.79 -20.77 -20.33
N ARG A 662 28.74 -21.70 -20.46
CA ARG A 662 28.90 -22.59 -21.63
C ARG A 662 28.19 -23.95 -21.45
N SER A 663 27.59 -24.21 -20.29
CA SER A 663 26.91 -25.47 -19.99
C SER A 663 25.45 -25.47 -20.43
N GLU A 664 24.86 -26.65 -20.62
CA GLU A 664 23.43 -26.81 -20.93
C GLU A 664 22.51 -26.35 -19.78
N HIS A 665 23.04 -26.20 -18.56
CA HIS A 665 22.29 -25.75 -17.39
C HIS A 665 21.78 -24.30 -17.49
N MET A 666 22.30 -23.52 -18.45
CA MET A 666 21.81 -22.17 -18.74
C MET A 666 20.42 -22.13 -19.38
N GLU A 667 19.82 -23.27 -19.73
CA GLU A 667 18.39 -23.35 -20.06
C GLU A 667 17.49 -23.02 -18.85
N ASN A 668 18.01 -23.16 -17.62
CA ASN A 668 17.26 -22.77 -16.43
C ASN A 668 17.35 -21.25 -16.21
N SER A 669 16.21 -20.56 -16.32
CA SER A 669 16.09 -19.10 -16.11
C SER A 669 16.58 -18.65 -14.72
N SER A 670 16.28 -19.41 -13.66
CA SER A 670 16.70 -19.06 -12.29
C SER A 670 18.21 -19.08 -12.11
N LEU A 671 18.88 -20.10 -12.66
CA LEU A 671 20.34 -20.24 -12.61
C LEU A 671 21.03 -19.18 -13.49
N SER A 672 20.49 -18.92 -14.68
CA SER A 672 20.96 -17.86 -15.57
C SER A 672 20.91 -16.49 -14.88
N THR A 673 19.80 -16.20 -14.21
CA THR A 673 19.59 -14.95 -13.46
C THR A 673 20.58 -14.81 -12.31
N ALA A 674 20.81 -15.88 -11.55
CA ALA A 674 21.76 -15.88 -10.46
C ALA A 674 23.21 -15.66 -10.93
N ALA A 675 23.63 -16.37 -11.98
CA ALA A 675 24.95 -16.23 -12.58
C ALA A 675 25.17 -14.82 -13.13
N CYS A 676 24.15 -14.26 -13.79
CA CYS A 676 24.12 -12.88 -14.28
C CYS A 676 24.23 -11.86 -13.13
N ARG A 677 23.44 -12.00 -12.07
CA ARG A 677 23.48 -11.12 -10.89
C ARG A 677 24.85 -11.18 -10.20
N ALA A 678 25.42 -12.37 -10.07
CA ALA A 678 26.75 -12.56 -9.50
C ALA A 678 27.83 -11.85 -10.35
N LEU A 679 27.75 -11.96 -11.67
CA LEU A 679 28.65 -11.26 -12.58
C LEU A 679 28.49 -9.73 -12.48
N SER A 680 27.26 -9.20 -12.42
CA SER A 680 27.01 -7.76 -12.25
C SER A 680 27.65 -7.20 -10.97
N LEU A 681 27.45 -7.87 -9.83
CA LEU A 681 28.03 -7.45 -8.54
C LEU A 681 29.56 -7.54 -8.56
N ALA A 682 30.12 -8.57 -9.19
CA ALA A 682 31.56 -8.70 -9.36
C ALA A 682 32.13 -7.55 -10.21
N ILE A 683 31.44 -7.15 -11.29
CA ILE A 683 31.88 -6.05 -12.15
C ILE A 683 31.84 -4.71 -11.40
N GLN A 684 30.75 -4.39 -10.70
CA GLN A 684 30.60 -3.13 -9.94
C GLN A 684 31.61 -3.00 -8.79
N SER A 685 31.94 -4.11 -8.12
CA SER A 685 32.91 -4.09 -7.01
C SER A 685 34.37 -3.98 -7.47
N SER A 686 34.68 -4.46 -8.68
CA SER A 686 36.06 -4.75 -9.09
C SER A 686 36.54 -3.91 -10.28
N GLY A 687 35.61 -3.30 -11.02
CA GLY A 687 35.80 -2.36 -12.12
C GLY A 687 37.01 -2.67 -13.00
N GLN A 688 38.11 -1.96 -12.77
CA GLN A 688 39.35 -2.01 -13.56
C GLN A 688 39.90 -3.43 -13.81
N HIS A 689 39.64 -4.40 -12.93
CA HIS A 689 40.18 -5.76 -13.06
C HIS A 689 39.46 -6.62 -14.10
N PHE A 690 38.24 -6.26 -14.51
CA PHE A 690 37.46 -6.98 -15.54
C PHE A 690 37.69 -6.46 -16.96
N GLU A 691 38.45 -5.38 -17.12
CA GLU A 691 38.68 -4.72 -18.41
C GLU A 691 39.21 -5.67 -19.49
N MET A 692 40.21 -6.50 -19.17
CA MET A 692 40.77 -7.45 -20.15
C MET A 692 39.83 -8.62 -20.48
N LEU A 693 38.75 -8.80 -19.72
CA LEU A 693 37.77 -9.87 -19.90
C LEU A 693 36.50 -9.40 -20.62
N LEU A 694 36.33 -8.09 -20.83
CA LEU A 694 35.15 -7.50 -21.45
C LEU A 694 34.72 -8.15 -22.77
N PRO A 695 35.65 -8.42 -23.72
CA PRO A 695 35.29 -9.08 -24.98
C PRO A 695 34.69 -10.46 -24.77
N LYS A 696 35.23 -11.24 -23.81
CA LYS A 696 34.71 -12.58 -23.50
C LYS A 696 33.35 -12.51 -22.80
N ILE A 697 33.18 -11.55 -21.90
CA ILE A 697 31.93 -11.34 -21.15
C ILE A 697 30.79 -10.99 -22.10
N LEU A 698 30.96 -9.95 -22.93
CA LEU A 698 29.90 -9.47 -23.81
C LEU A 698 29.59 -10.48 -24.93
N ASP A 699 30.59 -11.19 -25.44
CA ASP A 699 30.38 -12.27 -26.41
C ASP A 699 29.58 -13.43 -25.80
N CYS A 700 29.90 -13.80 -24.56
CA CYS A 700 29.18 -14.83 -23.82
C CYS A 700 27.72 -14.44 -23.52
N LEU A 701 27.47 -13.22 -23.03
CA LEU A 701 26.13 -12.73 -22.71
C LEU A 701 25.26 -12.65 -23.98
N SER A 702 25.80 -12.10 -25.07
CA SER A 702 25.06 -11.96 -26.33
C SER A 702 24.78 -13.31 -26.99
N THR A 703 25.72 -14.25 -26.96
CA THR A 703 25.52 -15.61 -27.51
C THR A 703 24.46 -16.38 -26.71
N ASN A 704 24.52 -16.34 -25.38
CA ASN A 704 23.55 -17.02 -24.54
C ASN A 704 22.14 -16.44 -24.67
N PHE A 705 22.01 -15.12 -24.85
CA PHE A 705 20.71 -14.52 -25.12
C PHE A 705 20.12 -14.98 -26.46
N LEU A 706 20.95 -15.15 -27.51
CA LEU A 706 20.48 -15.67 -28.80
C LEU A 706 19.97 -17.12 -28.69
N SER A 707 20.58 -17.92 -27.82
CA SER A 707 20.14 -19.30 -27.51
C SER A 707 18.90 -19.34 -26.61
N PHE A 708 18.80 -18.44 -25.63
CA PHE A 708 17.73 -18.40 -24.61
C PHE A 708 17.06 -17.03 -24.58
N GLN A 709 16.20 -16.77 -25.58
CA GLN A 709 15.66 -15.43 -25.84
C GLN A 709 14.62 -14.93 -24.82
N SER A 710 14.14 -15.80 -23.92
CA SER A 710 13.27 -15.46 -22.80
C SER A 710 14.05 -15.02 -21.55
N HIS A 711 15.38 -15.16 -21.53
CA HIS A 711 16.19 -14.83 -20.35
C HIS A 711 16.72 -13.39 -20.44
N GLU A 712 15.98 -12.43 -19.90
CA GLU A 712 16.31 -11.01 -19.94
C GLU A 712 17.52 -10.63 -19.06
N CYS A 713 17.91 -11.51 -18.14
CA CYS A 713 19.06 -11.33 -17.24
C CYS A 713 20.37 -11.06 -17.99
N TYR A 714 20.54 -11.61 -19.19
CA TYR A 714 21.72 -11.38 -20.04
C TYR A 714 21.81 -9.93 -20.51
N ILE A 715 20.68 -9.35 -20.93
CA ILE A 715 20.59 -7.94 -21.34
C ILE A 715 20.83 -7.02 -20.13
N ARG A 716 20.18 -7.31 -18.98
CA ARG A 716 20.37 -6.54 -17.74
C ARG A 716 21.84 -6.51 -17.32
N THR A 717 22.53 -7.65 -17.38
CA THR A 717 23.96 -7.74 -17.04
C THR A 717 24.82 -6.95 -18.02
N ALA A 718 24.55 -7.05 -19.32
CA ALA A 718 25.26 -6.26 -20.33
C ALA A 718 25.07 -4.75 -20.14
N SER A 719 23.91 -4.31 -19.63
CA SER A 719 23.67 -2.91 -19.24
C SER A 719 24.65 -2.45 -18.16
N VAL A 720 24.88 -3.27 -17.12
CA VAL A 720 25.85 -2.98 -16.04
C VAL A 720 27.28 -2.85 -16.61
N VAL A 721 27.64 -3.70 -17.58
CA VAL A 721 28.94 -3.61 -18.26
C VAL A 721 29.11 -2.27 -18.97
N ILE A 722 28.07 -1.80 -19.68
CA ILE A 722 28.11 -0.52 -20.40
C ILE A 722 28.07 0.66 -19.44
N GLU A 723 27.36 0.57 -18.33
CA GLU A 723 27.35 1.61 -17.30
C GLU A 723 28.75 1.84 -16.73
N GLU A 724 29.47 0.76 -16.41
CA GLU A 724 30.81 0.82 -15.82
C GLU A 724 31.90 1.18 -16.84
N PHE A 725 31.85 0.63 -18.07
CA PHE A 725 32.95 0.75 -19.04
C PHE A 725 32.60 1.51 -20.33
N GLY A 726 31.37 2.00 -20.50
CA GLY A 726 30.90 2.66 -21.72
C GLY A 726 31.70 3.91 -22.12
N HIS A 727 32.31 4.56 -21.13
CA HIS A 727 33.19 5.72 -21.32
C HIS A 727 34.54 5.37 -21.97
N LYS A 728 34.84 4.09 -22.23
CA LYS A 728 36.08 3.66 -22.88
C LYS A 728 35.88 3.52 -24.39
N GLU A 729 36.48 4.43 -25.14
CA GLU A 729 36.35 4.52 -26.59
C GLU A 729 36.87 3.28 -27.33
N GLU A 730 37.93 2.64 -26.80
CA GLU A 730 38.58 1.46 -27.38
C GLU A 730 37.62 0.27 -27.61
N TYR A 731 36.58 0.15 -26.77
CA TYR A 731 35.59 -0.94 -26.83
C TYR A 731 34.31 -0.54 -27.59
N GLY A 732 34.26 0.64 -28.21
CA GLY A 732 33.10 1.12 -28.99
C GLY A 732 32.55 0.09 -30.00
N PRO A 733 33.37 -0.53 -30.87
CA PRO A 733 32.92 -1.56 -31.81
C PRO A 733 32.31 -2.80 -31.12
N LEU A 734 32.82 -3.16 -29.94
CA LEU A 734 32.31 -4.29 -29.16
C LEU A 734 30.90 -3.99 -28.62
N TYR A 735 30.69 -2.79 -28.08
CA TYR A 735 29.36 -2.36 -27.62
C TYR A 735 28.34 -2.30 -28.77
N MET A 736 28.74 -1.80 -29.95
CA MET A 736 27.89 -1.78 -31.14
C MET A 736 27.50 -3.19 -31.58
N SER A 737 28.46 -4.11 -31.69
CA SER A 737 28.17 -5.50 -32.07
C SER A 737 27.28 -6.24 -31.05
N THR A 738 27.43 -5.92 -29.76
CA THR A 738 26.55 -6.46 -28.71
C THR A 738 25.13 -5.91 -28.85
N PHE A 739 24.99 -4.60 -29.05
CA PHE A 739 23.68 -3.96 -29.25
C PHE A 739 23.00 -4.48 -30.53
N GLU A 740 23.75 -4.69 -31.60
CA GLU A 740 23.24 -5.30 -32.84
C GLU A 740 22.69 -6.70 -32.58
N ARG A 741 23.44 -7.57 -31.89
CA ARG A 741 22.99 -8.94 -31.56
C ARG A 741 21.70 -8.96 -30.74
N PHE A 742 21.57 -8.08 -29.74
CA PHE A 742 20.34 -7.98 -28.96
C PHE A 742 19.18 -7.43 -29.80
N THR A 743 19.41 -6.40 -30.60
CA THR A 743 18.37 -5.77 -31.43
C THR A 743 17.84 -6.74 -32.49
N GLN A 744 18.70 -7.57 -33.08
CA GLN A 744 18.36 -8.53 -34.13
C GLN A 744 17.78 -9.85 -33.61
N ALA A 745 17.75 -10.07 -32.28
CA ALA A 745 17.15 -11.27 -31.70
C ALA A 745 15.64 -11.33 -32.01
N SER A 746 15.11 -12.53 -32.29
CA SER A 746 13.71 -12.68 -32.71
C SER A 746 12.70 -12.20 -31.66
N SER A 747 12.98 -12.39 -30.36
CA SER A 747 12.12 -11.90 -29.28
C SER A 747 12.03 -10.37 -29.24
N VAL A 748 13.16 -9.67 -29.37
CA VAL A 748 13.20 -8.20 -29.44
C VAL A 748 12.58 -7.70 -30.73
N MET A 749 12.85 -8.36 -31.87
CA MET A 749 12.26 -8.00 -33.15
C MET A 749 10.73 -8.19 -33.18
N ALA A 750 10.19 -9.14 -32.43
CA ALA A 750 8.76 -9.38 -32.28
C ALA A 750 8.01 -8.28 -31.51
N LEU A 751 8.71 -7.40 -30.77
CA LEU A 751 8.12 -6.22 -30.09
C LEU A 751 7.65 -5.18 -31.13
N ASN A 752 6.51 -5.43 -31.77
CA ASN A 752 5.93 -4.60 -32.83
C ASN A 752 4.47 -4.17 -32.56
N SER A 753 3.89 -4.61 -31.44
CA SER A 753 2.53 -4.28 -31.02
C SER A 753 2.44 -4.21 -29.50
N SER A 754 1.44 -3.48 -28.97
CA SER A 754 1.17 -3.39 -27.54
C SER A 754 0.95 -4.77 -26.90
N TYR A 755 0.21 -5.64 -27.59
CA TYR A 755 -0.08 -7.00 -27.12
C TYR A 755 1.19 -7.82 -26.86
N VAL A 756 2.16 -7.81 -27.77
CA VAL A 756 3.41 -8.57 -27.57
C VAL A 756 4.25 -7.97 -26.44
N CYS A 757 4.21 -6.65 -26.26
CA CYS A 757 4.89 -5.98 -25.14
C CYS A 757 4.28 -6.37 -23.79
N ASP A 758 2.97 -6.60 -23.75
CA ASP A 758 2.27 -7.04 -22.53
C ASP A 758 2.48 -8.52 -22.21
N GLN A 759 2.83 -9.36 -23.20
CA GLN A 759 3.20 -10.77 -22.97
C GLN A 759 4.61 -10.92 -22.38
N GLU A 760 5.53 -10.01 -22.71
CA GLU A 760 6.95 -10.07 -22.31
C GLU A 760 7.44 -8.74 -21.68
N PRO A 761 6.84 -8.27 -20.57
CA PRO A 761 7.13 -6.96 -20.01
C PRO A 761 8.56 -6.83 -19.45
N ASP A 762 9.11 -7.91 -18.90
CA ASP A 762 10.47 -7.95 -18.35
C ASP A 762 11.55 -7.77 -19.43
N LEU A 763 11.32 -8.37 -20.60
CA LEU A 763 12.20 -8.21 -21.76
C LEU A 763 12.17 -6.78 -22.29
N VAL A 764 10.98 -6.16 -22.36
CA VAL A 764 10.82 -4.75 -22.75
C VAL A 764 11.60 -3.83 -21.81
N GLU A 765 11.45 -4.05 -20.50
CA GLU A 765 12.15 -3.26 -19.49
C GLU A 765 13.68 -3.45 -19.59
N ALA A 766 14.16 -4.68 -19.69
CA ALA A 766 15.59 -4.97 -19.84
C ALA A 766 16.19 -4.33 -21.10
N TYR A 767 15.54 -4.47 -22.25
CA TYR A 767 16.02 -3.94 -23.53
C TYR A 767 16.01 -2.41 -23.57
N THR A 768 14.94 -1.78 -23.09
CA THR A 768 14.85 -0.30 -23.06
C THR A 768 15.82 0.31 -22.05
N ASN A 769 16.04 -0.32 -20.89
CA ASN A 769 17.06 0.10 -19.93
C ASN A 769 18.49 -0.08 -20.47
N PHE A 770 18.76 -1.16 -21.21
CA PHE A 770 20.03 -1.34 -21.90
C PHE A 770 20.26 -0.23 -22.94
N ALA A 771 19.27 0.07 -23.78
CA ALA A 771 19.37 1.12 -24.78
C ALA A 771 19.55 2.52 -24.14
N LEU A 772 18.88 2.77 -23.01
CA LEU A 772 19.06 3.98 -22.20
C LEU A 772 20.50 4.10 -21.70
N THR A 773 21.03 3.03 -21.10
CA THR A 773 22.40 3.01 -20.58
C THR A 773 23.42 3.15 -21.69
N PHE A 774 23.19 2.54 -22.86
CA PHE A 774 24.02 2.70 -24.04
C PHE A 774 24.07 4.15 -24.53
N VAL A 775 22.93 4.83 -24.63
CA VAL A 775 22.86 6.24 -25.06
C VAL A 775 23.51 7.18 -24.04
N ARG A 776 23.40 6.89 -22.74
CA ARG A 776 23.98 7.73 -21.68
C ARG A 776 25.47 7.48 -21.47
N GLY A 777 25.92 6.23 -21.60
CA GLY A 777 27.27 5.80 -21.25
C GLY A 777 28.28 5.83 -22.39
N SER A 778 27.84 5.77 -23.65
CA SER A 778 28.75 5.66 -24.81
C SER A 778 29.20 7.02 -25.35
N HIS A 779 30.38 7.04 -25.97
CA HIS A 779 30.89 8.23 -26.68
C HIS A 779 30.03 8.62 -27.88
N LYS A 780 29.97 9.94 -28.17
CA LYS A 780 29.13 10.50 -29.26
C LYS A 780 29.45 9.90 -30.63
N GLU A 781 30.69 9.48 -30.88
CA GLU A 781 31.10 8.83 -32.15
C GLU A 781 30.49 7.43 -32.30
N VAL A 782 30.46 6.65 -31.23
CA VAL A 782 29.83 5.32 -31.19
C VAL A 782 28.32 5.44 -31.38
N LEU A 783 27.69 6.45 -30.77
CA LEU A 783 26.27 6.73 -30.95
C LEU A 783 25.95 7.16 -32.39
N ALA A 784 26.81 7.98 -33.01
CA ALA A 784 26.63 8.40 -34.40
C ALA A 784 26.72 7.21 -35.37
N ALA A 785 27.66 6.29 -35.14
CA ALA A 785 27.82 5.06 -35.93
C ALA A 785 26.67 4.05 -35.72
N SER A 786 25.98 4.10 -34.57
CA SER A 786 24.88 3.19 -34.20
C SER A 786 23.49 3.64 -34.69
N GLY A 787 23.43 4.58 -35.65
CA GLY A 787 22.17 5.24 -36.04
C GLY A 787 21.02 4.30 -36.41
N ALA A 788 21.28 3.27 -37.22
CA ALA A 788 20.26 2.30 -37.63
C ALA A 788 19.71 1.48 -36.45
N LEU A 789 20.57 1.09 -35.49
CA LEU A 789 20.17 0.34 -34.30
C LEU A 789 19.34 1.21 -33.35
N LEU A 790 19.76 2.47 -33.18
CA LEU A 790 19.03 3.45 -32.37
C LEU A 790 17.66 3.76 -32.96
N GLU A 791 17.54 3.83 -34.29
CA GLU A 791 16.25 4.02 -34.96
C GLU A 791 15.28 2.88 -34.68
N ILE A 792 15.71 1.62 -34.86
CA ILE A 792 14.88 0.45 -34.56
C ILE A 792 14.48 0.43 -33.08
N SER A 793 15.44 0.67 -32.18
CA SER A 793 15.19 0.73 -30.74
C SER A 793 14.19 1.83 -30.37
N PHE A 794 14.32 3.01 -30.98
CA PHE A 794 13.42 4.15 -30.76
C PHE A 794 11.99 3.86 -31.21
N GLN A 795 11.80 3.24 -32.38
CA GLN A 795 10.48 2.81 -32.87
C GLN A 795 9.84 1.77 -31.94
N LYS A 796 10.61 0.79 -31.49
CA LYS A 796 10.14 -0.23 -30.54
C LYS A 796 9.73 0.38 -29.21
N ALA A 797 10.55 1.28 -28.66
CA ALA A 797 10.22 1.97 -27.42
C ALA A 797 8.98 2.85 -27.55
N ALA A 798 8.76 3.50 -28.69
CA ALA A 798 7.54 4.24 -28.96
C ALA A 798 6.30 3.32 -28.87
N ILE A 799 6.34 2.14 -29.48
CA ILE A 799 5.26 1.15 -29.38
C ILE A 799 5.05 0.70 -27.92
N CYS A 800 6.14 0.40 -27.21
CA CYS A 800 6.11 -0.07 -25.80
C CYS A 800 5.45 0.94 -24.84
N CYS A 801 5.40 2.23 -25.19
CA CYS A 801 4.68 3.24 -24.40
C CYS A 801 3.18 2.94 -24.26
N THR A 802 2.60 2.18 -25.20
CA THR A 802 1.18 1.81 -25.22
C THR A 802 0.87 0.52 -24.47
N ALA A 803 1.89 -0.24 -24.03
CA ALA A 803 1.71 -1.47 -23.25
C ALA A 803 0.91 -1.18 -21.97
N MET A 804 0.03 -2.08 -21.53
CA MET A 804 -0.72 -1.95 -20.29
C MET A 804 0.18 -2.08 -19.06
N HIS A 805 1.25 -2.89 -19.14
CA HIS A 805 2.19 -3.07 -18.03
C HIS A 805 2.91 -1.75 -17.67
N ARG A 806 2.70 -1.27 -16.44
CA ARG A 806 3.19 0.04 -15.98
C ARG A 806 4.72 0.16 -16.04
N GLY A 807 5.45 -0.86 -15.59
CA GLY A 807 6.92 -0.85 -15.57
C GLY A 807 7.52 -0.72 -16.98
N ALA A 808 7.05 -1.56 -17.89
CA ALA A 808 7.53 -1.62 -19.27
C ALA A 808 7.27 -0.30 -20.03
N ALA A 809 6.07 0.27 -19.91
CA ALA A 809 5.75 1.55 -20.53
C ALA A 809 6.61 2.71 -19.97
N LEU A 810 6.83 2.75 -18.65
CA LEU A 810 7.65 3.81 -18.02
C LEU A 810 9.15 3.66 -18.33
N ALA A 811 9.66 2.43 -18.46
CA ALA A 811 11.04 2.17 -18.89
C ALA A 811 11.26 2.65 -20.34
N ALA A 812 10.35 2.31 -21.25
CA ALA A 812 10.38 2.77 -22.64
C ALA A 812 10.32 4.30 -22.75
N MET A 813 9.42 4.96 -21.99
CA MET A 813 9.34 6.42 -21.93
C MET A 813 10.61 7.06 -21.37
N SER A 814 11.27 6.41 -20.41
CA SER A 814 12.53 6.90 -19.84
C SER A 814 13.67 6.83 -20.85
N TYR A 815 13.74 5.75 -21.65
CA TYR A 815 14.69 5.64 -22.75
C TYR A 815 14.48 6.73 -23.80
N LEU A 816 13.23 6.93 -24.27
CA LEU A 816 12.90 7.96 -25.25
C LEU A 816 13.26 9.36 -24.76
N SER A 817 12.96 9.66 -23.50
CA SER A 817 13.30 10.94 -22.88
C SER A 817 14.82 11.15 -22.77
N CYS A 818 15.56 10.10 -22.39
CA CYS A 818 17.03 10.14 -22.34
C CYS A 818 17.64 10.37 -23.73
N PHE A 819 17.14 9.67 -24.76
CA PHE A 819 17.60 9.85 -26.14
C PHE A 819 17.38 11.29 -26.63
N LEU A 820 16.19 11.85 -26.41
CA LEU A 820 15.89 13.22 -26.81
C LEU A 820 16.71 14.25 -26.02
N GLU A 821 16.99 14.00 -24.74
CA GLU A 821 17.83 14.89 -23.94
C GLU A 821 19.29 14.90 -24.43
N VAL A 822 19.89 13.73 -24.65
CA VAL A 822 21.27 13.64 -25.16
C VAL A 822 21.37 14.21 -26.58
N GLY A 823 20.35 13.94 -27.42
CA GLY A 823 20.23 14.54 -28.75
C GLY A 823 20.15 16.07 -28.70
N LEU A 824 19.33 16.62 -27.81
CA LEU A 824 19.20 18.07 -27.63
C LEU A 824 20.48 18.71 -27.10
N ALA A 825 21.15 18.08 -26.13
CA ALA A 825 22.44 18.56 -25.61
C ALA A 825 23.49 18.62 -26.72
N SER A 826 23.58 17.57 -27.56
CA SER A 826 24.46 17.55 -28.72
C SER A 826 24.13 18.65 -29.73
N LEU A 827 22.84 18.94 -29.95
CA LEU A 827 22.40 20.00 -30.86
C LEU A 827 22.79 21.39 -30.35
N LEU A 828 22.59 21.65 -29.05
CA LEU A 828 22.98 22.91 -28.41
C LEU A 828 24.49 23.17 -28.47
N GLU A 829 25.30 22.12 -28.30
CA GLU A 829 26.76 22.21 -28.45
C GLU A 829 27.20 22.50 -29.90
N SER A 830 26.47 21.98 -30.90
CA SER A 830 26.82 22.06 -32.33
C SER A 830 26.30 23.30 -33.10
N MET A 831 25.77 24.31 -32.40
CA MET A 831 25.05 25.49 -32.96
C MET A 831 25.75 26.24 -34.12
N THR A 832 27.06 26.08 -34.30
CA THR A 832 27.84 26.79 -35.33
C THR A 832 28.24 25.94 -36.53
N PHE A 833 28.31 24.60 -36.42
CA PHE A 833 28.58 23.67 -37.54
C PHE A 833 28.39 22.21 -37.08
N SER A 834 27.50 21.44 -37.73
CA SER A 834 27.29 20.01 -37.46
C SER A 834 27.76 19.20 -38.67
N PRO A 835 28.86 18.43 -38.59
CA PRO A 835 29.24 17.53 -39.68
C PRO A 835 28.19 16.43 -39.87
N GLU A 836 27.95 15.97 -41.11
CA GLU A 836 26.92 14.96 -41.45
C GLU A 836 27.09 13.60 -40.71
N GLY A 837 28.25 13.35 -40.10
CA GLY A 837 28.51 12.17 -39.26
C GLY A 837 28.42 12.40 -37.74
N SER A 838 27.86 13.53 -37.29
CA SER A 838 27.68 13.82 -35.86
C SER A 838 26.43 13.17 -35.27
N PHE A 839 26.44 12.87 -33.97
CA PHE A 839 25.27 12.31 -33.29
C PHE A 839 24.04 13.24 -33.38
N SER A 840 24.22 14.56 -33.43
CA SER A 840 23.14 15.53 -33.67
C SER A 840 22.43 15.31 -35.00
N ALA A 841 23.16 15.00 -36.07
CA ALA A 841 22.57 14.66 -37.38
C ALA A 841 21.80 13.34 -37.29
N THR A 842 22.39 12.30 -36.69
CA THR A 842 21.73 11.01 -36.47
C THR A 842 20.44 11.15 -35.65
N ALA A 843 20.46 11.93 -34.57
CA ALA A 843 19.28 12.18 -33.74
C ALA A 843 18.18 12.92 -34.50
N ILE A 844 18.52 13.93 -35.31
CA ILE A 844 17.55 14.63 -36.17
C ILE A 844 16.92 13.66 -37.17
N HIS A 845 17.72 12.82 -37.82
CA HIS A 845 17.21 11.83 -38.77
C HIS A 845 16.28 10.82 -38.09
N ILE A 846 16.65 10.27 -36.93
CA ILE A 846 15.79 9.33 -36.20
C ILE A 846 14.46 9.99 -35.80
N VAL A 847 14.51 11.22 -35.28
CA VAL A 847 13.31 11.98 -34.91
C VAL A 847 12.45 12.31 -36.14
N SER A 848 13.03 12.62 -37.29
CA SER A 848 12.26 12.90 -38.51
C SER A 848 11.55 11.65 -39.05
N HIS A 849 12.18 10.47 -39.00
CA HIS A 849 11.60 9.24 -39.52
C HIS A 849 10.60 8.61 -38.54
N SER A 850 10.85 8.70 -37.23
CA SER A 850 10.07 8.00 -36.20
C SER A 850 9.15 8.93 -35.38
N GLY A 851 9.20 10.24 -35.61
CA GLY A 851 8.48 11.25 -34.83
C GLY A 851 6.96 11.14 -34.92
N GLU A 852 6.41 10.81 -36.09
CA GLU A 852 4.97 10.61 -36.27
C GLU A 852 4.45 9.45 -35.41
N GLY A 853 5.13 8.30 -35.49
CA GLY A 853 4.81 7.12 -34.69
C GLY A 853 4.97 7.35 -33.20
N LEU A 854 5.99 8.13 -32.78
CA LEU A 854 6.17 8.51 -31.39
C LEU A 854 5.00 9.35 -30.86
N VAL A 855 4.62 10.42 -31.58
CA VAL A 855 3.53 11.31 -31.16
C VAL A 855 2.20 10.55 -31.10
N SER A 856 1.92 9.71 -32.10
CA SER A 856 0.73 8.84 -32.11
C SER A 856 0.71 7.94 -30.87
N ASN A 857 1.77 7.15 -30.64
CA ASN A 857 1.84 6.22 -29.52
C ASN A 857 1.79 6.92 -28.14
N ILE A 858 2.32 8.14 -28.00
CA ILE A 858 2.19 8.92 -26.76
C ILE A 858 0.74 9.35 -26.52
N VAL A 859 0.02 9.78 -27.56
CA VAL A 859 -1.40 10.14 -27.45
C VAL A 859 -2.22 8.90 -27.08
N TYR A 860 -1.95 7.76 -27.72
CA TYR A 860 -2.57 6.48 -27.36
C TYR A 860 -2.27 6.07 -25.91
N ALA A 861 -1.04 6.26 -25.43
CA ALA A 861 -0.66 5.93 -24.06
C ALA A 861 -1.35 6.78 -22.98
N LEU A 862 -1.99 7.89 -23.36
CA LEU A 862 -2.76 8.77 -22.49
C LEU A 862 -4.26 8.41 -22.46
N LEU A 863 -4.66 7.32 -23.12
CA LEU A 863 -6.01 6.77 -23.08
C LEU A 863 -6.06 5.54 -22.14
N GLY A 864 -7.21 5.31 -21.49
CA GLY A 864 -7.46 4.13 -20.66
C GLY A 864 -6.98 4.21 -19.20
N VAL A 865 -7.04 3.07 -18.51
CA VAL A 865 -7.02 2.96 -17.03
C VAL A 865 -5.70 3.44 -16.37
N SER A 866 -4.58 3.37 -17.09
CA SER A 866 -3.24 3.71 -16.57
C SER A 866 -2.71 5.08 -17.02
N ALA A 867 -3.49 5.85 -17.79
CA ALA A 867 -3.10 7.13 -18.38
C ALA A 867 -2.48 8.13 -17.39
N MET A 868 -3.04 8.25 -16.19
CA MET A 868 -2.60 9.22 -15.17
C MET A 868 -1.18 8.98 -14.66
N SER A 869 -0.73 7.72 -14.63
CA SER A 869 0.64 7.39 -14.24
C SER A 869 1.69 7.85 -15.27
N ARG A 870 1.27 8.08 -16.52
CA ARG A 870 2.13 8.37 -17.68
C ARG A 870 2.22 9.85 -18.03
N VAL A 871 1.24 10.66 -17.59
CA VAL A 871 1.13 12.10 -17.88
C VAL A 871 2.46 12.84 -17.72
N GLN A 872 3.20 12.60 -16.62
CA GLN A 872 4.47 13.29 -16.34
C GLN A 872 5.54 12.99 -17.39
N LYS A 873 5.71 11.72 -17.76
CA LYS A 873 6.73 11.27 -18.73
C LYS A 873 6.32 11.66 -20.15
N CYS A 874 5.05 11.50 -20.53
CA CYS A 874 4.52 11.96 -21.82
C CYS A 874 4.72 13.48 -22.00
N THR A 875 4.44 14.28 -20.98
CA THR A 875 4.66 15.73 -21.01
C THR A 875 6.14 16.06 -21.25
N THR A 876 7.05 15.34 -20.59
CA THR A 876 8.50 15.55 -20.72
C THR A 876 8.98 15.24 -22.14
N ILE A 877 8.56 14.10 -22.69
CA ILE A 877 8.93 13.67 -24.05
C ILE A 877 8.41 14.66 -25.09
N LEU A 878 7.14 15.08 -24.99
CA LEU A 878 6.55 16.05 -25.91
C LEU A 878 7.22 17.43 -25.81
N GLN A 879 7.60 17.87 -24.60
CA GLN A 879 8.36 19.11 -24.40
C GLN A 879 9.75 19.02 -25.05
N GLN A 880 10.47 17.92 -24.86
CA GLN A 880 11.80 17.69 -25.45
C GLN A 880 11.72 17.61 -26.98
N LEU A 881 10.74 16.88 -27.52
CA LEU A 881 10.50 16.79 -28.96
C LEU A 881 10.20 18.16 -29.58
N ALA A 882 9.35 18.96 -28.92
CA ALA A 882 9.05 20.32 -29.37
C ALA A 882 10.29 21.23 -29.33
N ALA A 883 11.14 21.10 -28.30
CA ALA A 883 12.40 21.84 -28.21
C ALA A 883 13.39 21.48 -29.33
N ILE A 884 13.52 20.20 -29.68
CA ILE A 884 14.35 19.75 -30.80
C ILE A 884 13.80 20.34 -32.12
N CYS A 885 12.49 20.26 -32.37
CA CYS A 885 11.87 20.85 -33.56
C CYS A 885 12.10 22.36 -33.66
N CYS A 886 11.98 23.10 -32.55
CA CYS A 886 12.24 24.54 -32.49
C CYS A 886 13.71 24.90 -32.71
N LEU A 887 14.66 24.10 -32.22
CA LEU A 887 16.09 24.31 -32.48
C LEU A 887 16.47 24.00 -33.92
N SER A 888 15.95 22.92 -34.49
CA SER A 888 16.25 22.52 -35.87
C SER A 888 15.84 23.59 -36.89
N GLU A 889 14.79 24.37 -36.63
CA GLU A 889 14.40 25.53 -37.45
C GLU A 889 15.45 26.65 -37.50
N ARG A 890 16.29 26.75 -36.45
CA ARG A 890 17.37 27.75 -36.35
C ARG A 890 18.67 27.27 -36.99
N THR A 891 18.72 26.04 -37.49
CA THR A 891 19.89 25.40 -38.09
C THR A 891 19.64 25.07 -39.57
N ASN A 892 20.67 24.54 -40.26
CA ASN A 892 20.55 24.06 -41.64
C ASN A 892 19.56 22.87 -41.82
N TRP A 893 19.10 22.27 -40.71
CA TRP A 893 18.20 21.12 -40.69
C TRP A 893 16.71 21.46 -40.82
N LYS A 894 16.35 22.73 -41.03
CA LYS A 894 14.96 23.21 -41.19
C LYS A 894 14.17 22.44 -42.26
N ALA A 895 14.84 21.94 -43.31
CA ALA A 895 14.20 21.15 -44.37
C ALA A 895 13.80 19.73 -43.92
N ILE A 896 14.42 19.20 -42.86
CA ILE A 896 14.26 17.83 -42.38
C ILE A 896 13.40 17.79 -41.11
N LEU A 897 13.55 18.77 -40.21
CA LEU A 897 12.75 18.87 -38.99
C LEU A 897 12.39 20.32 -38.69
N SER A 898 11.09 20.56 -38.45
CA SER A 898 10.54 21.89 -38.16
C SER A 898 9.25 21.75 -37.35
N SER A 899 8.79 22.86 -36.76
CA SER A 899 7.52 22.93 -36.04
C SER A 899 6.31 22.58 -36.92
N LYS A 900 6.45 22.63 -38.25
CA LYS A 900 5.40 22.20 -39.20
C LYS A 900 5.22 20.68 -39.21
N PHE A 901 6.28 19.90 -39.02
CA PHE A 901 6.18 18.44 -38.92
C PHE A 901 5.50 18.05 -37.62
N LEU A 902 5.84 18.70 -36.49
CA LEU A 902 5.16 18.49 -35.21
C LEU A 902 3.65 18.77 -35.30
N HIS A 903 3.25 19.81 -36.05
CA HIS A 903 1.85 20.10 -36.36
C HIS A 903 1.18 18.96 -37.12
N SER A 904 1.81 18.48 -38.20
CA SER A 904 1.33 17.36 -38.99
C SER A 904 1.20 16.07 -38.17
N TRP A 905 2.16 15.79 -37.29
CA TRP A 905 2.17 14.58 -36.46
C TRP A 905 1.07 14.59 -35.39
N LEU A 906 0.86 15.72 -34.71
CA LEU A 906 -0.25 15.86 -33.76
C LEU A 906 -1.60 15.75 -34.45
N GLN A 907 -1.74 16.37 -35.62
CA GLN A 907 -2.95 16.27 -36.41
C GLN A 907 -3.22 14.81 -36.81
N ALA A 908 -2.22 14.11 -37.34
CA ALA A 908 -2.34 12.68 -37.68
C ALA A 908 -2.69 11.81 -36.46
N ALA A 909 -2.05 12.05 -35.30
CA ALA A 909 -2.32 11.30 -34.07
C ALA A 909 -3.78 11.45 -33.60
N PHE A 910 -4.29 12.68 -33.49
CA PHE A 910 -5.68 12.90 -33.07
C PHE A 910 -6.71 12.39 -34.09
N TYR A 911 -6.44 12.49 -35.39
CA TYR A 911 -7.33 11.91 -36.41
C TYR A 911 -7.32 10.38 -36.40
N GLN A 912 -6.18 9.74 -36.09
CA GLN A 912 -6.12 8.28 -35.90
C GLN A 912 -6.96 7.85 -34.70
N VAL A 913 -6.90 8.58 -33.58
CA VAL A 913 -7.75 8.29 -32.40
C VAL A 913 -9.23 8.55 -32.71
N GLN A 914 -9.56 9.57 -33.51
CA GLN A 914 -10.94 9.84 -33.93
C GLN A 914 -11.53 8.76 -34.84
N ALA A 915 -10.68 7.96 -35.50
CA ALA A 915 -11.09 6.83 -36.33
C ALA A 915 -11.43 5.55 -35.53
N LEU A 916 -11.14 5.54 -34.22
CA LEU A 916 -11.55 4.47 -33.28
C LEU A 916 -13.03 4.63 -32.89
N PRO A 917 -13.65 3.65 -32.19
CA PRO A 917 -15.05 3.76 -31.76
C PRO A 917 -15.34 5.08 -31.01
N ALA A 918 -16.57 5.58 -31.13
CA ALA A 918 -16.99 6.90 -30.63
C ALA A 918 -16.82 7.12 -29.11
N ASP A 919 -16.44 6.07 -28.37
CA ASP A 919 -16.13 6.11 -26.95
C ASP A 919 -14.75 6.74 -26.65
N TYR A 920 -13.85 6.87 -27.65
CA TYR A 920 -12.46 7.35 -27.45
C TYR A 920 -12.25 8.86 -27.65
N LEU A 921 -13.03 9.50 -28.53
CA LEU A 921 -13.03 10.94 -28.76
C LEU A 921 -14.41 11.37 -29.26
N ASN A 922 -14.93 12.47 -28.74
CA ASN A 922 -16.19 13.03 -29.22
C ASN A 922 -16.03 13.61 -30.64
N GLN A 923 -17.10 13.63 -31.41
CA GLN A 923 -17.10 14.18 -32.77
C GLN A 923 -16.73 15.68 -32.74
N GLY A 924 -15.62 16.06 -33.38
CA GLY A 924 -15.09 17.44 -33.41
C GLY A 924 -14.11 17.78 -32.28
N GLU A 925 -13.86 16.87 -31.33
CA GLU A 925 -12.93 17.09 -30.21
C GLU A 925 -11.47 17.24 -30.68
N ALA A 926 -11.04 16.41 -31.64
CA ALA A 926 -9.70 16.48 -32.25
C ALA A 926 -9.38 17.88 -32.82
N GLU A 927 -10.34 18.52 -33.49
CA GLU A 927 -10.18 19.85 -34.11
C GLU A 927 -9.98 20.96 -33.06
N THR A 928 -10.50 20.74 -31.84
CA THR A 928 -10.32 21.67 -30.71
C THR A 928 -9.02 21.42 -29.94
N LEU A 929 -8.59 20.16 -29.80
CA LEU A 929 -7.40 19.79 -29.01
C LEU A 929 -6.09 20.14 -29.71
N VAL A 930 -6.00 19.93 -31.03
CA VAL A 930 -4.78 20.20 -31.82
C VAL A 930 -4.24 21.62 -31.62
N PRO A 931 -5.02 22.72 -31.80
CA PRO A 931 -4.51 24.08 -31.61
C PRO A 931 -4.14 24.39 -30.16
N VAL A 932 -4.83 23.81 -29.17
CA VAL A 932 -4.55 24.00 -27.73
C VAL A 932 -3.21 23.36 -27.37
N TRP A 933 -2.98 22.12 -27.80
CA TRP A 933 -1.74 21.38 -27.54
C TRP A 933 -0.54 22.04 -28.23
N LEU A 934 -0.69 22.50 -29.47
CA LEU A 934 0.38 23.19 -30.20
C LEU A 934 0.84 24.47 -29.51
N LYS A 935 -0.11 25.28 -29.03
CA LYS A 935 0.20 26.50 -28.28
C LYS A 935 0.91 26.19 -26.98
N ALA A 936 0.48 25.14 -26.27
CA ALA A 936 1.13 24.69 -25.04
C ALA A 936 2.55 24.16 -25.29
N LEU A 937 2.75 23.39 -26.36
CA LEU A 937 4.06 22.85 -26.76
C LEU A 937 5.06 23.94 -27.15
N ALA A 938 4.62 24.94 -27.92
CA ALA A 938 5.48 26.07 -28.28
C ALA A 938 5.96 26.85 -27.03
N GLY A 939 5.07 27.07 -26.06
CA GLY A 939 5.44 27.68 -24.79
C GLY A 939 6.39 26.81 -23.95
N ALA A 940 6.11 25.51 -23.86
CA ALA A 940 6.94 24.57 -23.12
C ALA A 940 8.34 24.38 -23.75
N ALA A 941 8.45 24.42 -25.08
CA ALA A 941 9.72 24.35 -25.80
C ALA A 941 10.58 25.59 -25.53
N SER A 942 10.00 26.80 -25.56
CA SER A 942 10.73 28.04 -25.25
C SER A 942 11.29 28.01 -23.83
N ASP A 943 10.45 27.68 -22.84
CA ASP A 943 10.86 27.56 -21.44
C ASP A 943 12.02 26.57 -21.27
N TYR A 944 11.96 25.42 -21.95
CA TYR A 944 12.98 24.38 -21.84
C TYR A 944 14.32 24.83 -22.43
N LEU A 945 14.31 25.49 -23.59
CA LEU A 945 15.51 26.02 -24.24
C LEU A 945 16.14 27.17 -23.46
N GLU A 946 15.33 28.05 -22.87
CA GLU A 946 15.79 29.12 -21.97
C GLU A 946 16.47 28.56 -20.72
N SER A 947 15.92 27.48 -20.13
CA SER A 947 16.53 26.82 -18.98
C SER A 947 17.90 26.18 -19.30
N LYS A 948 18.05 25.51 -20.45
CA LYS A 948 19.30 24.82 -20.82
C LYS A 948 20.38 25.77 -21.36
N SER A 949 20.02 26.96 -21.85
CA SER A 949 20.98 27.97 -22.34
C SER A 949 21.53 28.89 -21.24
N SER A 950 20.86 28.98 -20.09
CA SER A 950 21.23 29.85 -18.96
C SER A 950 22.16 29.17 -17.95
N ASN A 951 23.34 28.72 -18.40
CA ASN A 951 24.27 28.00 -17.54
C ASN A 951 25.27 28.95 -16.85
N ARG A 952 24.89 29.54 -15.71
CA ARG A 952 25.74 29.91 -14.54
C ARG A 952 24.96 30.72 -13.50
N GLY A 953 24.38 30.04 -12.50
CA GLY A 953 24.35 30.57 -11.13
C GLY A 953 23.02 30.97 -10.48
N ARG A 954 21.85 30.95 -11.15
CA ARG A 954 20.57 31.15 -10.45
C ARG A 954 19.44 30.33 -11.04
N SER A 955 18.84 29.48 -10.19
CA SER A 955 17.67 28.62 -10.39
C SER A 955 17.77 27.56 -11.49
N ASP A 956 18.20 26.37 -11.10
CA ASP A 956 18.07 25.13 -11.87
C ASP A 956 16.57 24.74 -11.90
N TYR A 957 15.83 25.27 -12.86
CA TYR A 957 14.43 24.88 -13.03
C TYR A 957 14.40 23.51 -13.71
N GLY A 958 14.20 22.44 -12.94
CA GLY A 958 14.00 21.08 -13.47
C GLY A 958 12.82 21.00 -14.47
N HIS A 959 12.67 19.88 -15.17
CA HIS A 959 11.60 19.63 -16.15
C HIS A 959 10.23 20.16 -15.66
N MET A 960 9.49 20.85 -16.53
CA MET A 960 8.13 21.40 -16.27
C MET A 960 8.00 22.52 -15.22
N GLN A 961 9.08 23.18 -14.79
CA GLN A 961 8.99 24.29 -13.83
C GLN A 961 8.72 25.68 -14.46
N GLY A 962 8.75 25.81 -15.79
CA GLY A 962 8.34 27.01 -16.52
C GLY A 962 6.82 27.18 -16.65
N LYS A 963 6.35 28.39 -17.04
CA LYS A 963 4.92 28.69 -17.21
C LYS A 963 4.29 27.86 -18.34
N GLY A 964 4.97 27.72 -19.48
CA GLY A 964 4.59 26.88 -20.60
C GLY A 964 4.64 25.39 -20.25
N GLY A 965 5.66 24.94 -19.52
CA GLY A 965 5.75 23.55 -19.04
C GLY A 965 4.57 23.15 -18.14
N ARG A 966 4.16 24.03 -17.20
CA ARG A 966 2.97 23.82 -16.37
C ARG A 966 1.66 23.80 -17.17
N VAL A 967 1.55 24.64 -18.20
CA VAL A 967 0.38 24.67 -19.08
C VAL A 967 0.28 23.38 -19.89
N LEU A 968 1.39 22.89 -20.45
CA LEU A 968 1.42 21.62 -21.18
C LEU A 968 1.01 20.44 -20.29
N LYS A 969 1.57 20.36 -19.08
CA LYS A 969 1.20 19.33 -18.10
C LYS A 969 -0.29 19.37 -17.75
N ARG A 970 -0.86 20.56 -17.59
CA ARG A 970 -2.29 20.74 -17.28
C ARG A 970 -3.16 20.24 -18.43
N VAL A 971 -2.87 20.65 -19.66
CA VAL A 971 -3.64 20.27 -20.86
C VAL A 971 -3.58 18.75 -21.08
N ILE A 972 -2.41 18.13 -20.90
CA ILE A 972 -2.26 16.66 -21.03
C ILE A 972 -3.00 15.93 -19.90
N ARG A 973 -2.97 16.47 -18.67
CA ARG A 973 -3.70 15.90 -17.54
C ARG A 973 -5.21 15.97 -17.75
N GLU A 974 -5.74 17.13 -18.16
CA GLU A 974 -7.16 17.32 -18.45
C GLU A 974 -7.64 16.33 -19.52
N PHE A 975 -6.83 16.11 -20.56
CA PHE A 975 -7.09 15.10 -21.57
C PHE A 975 -7.13 13.67 -20.99
N ALA A 976 -6.12 13.28 -20.20
CA ALA A 976 -6.05 11.95 -19.60
C ALA A 976 -7.19 11.69 -18.57
N ASP A 977 -7.54 12.69 -17.76
CA ASP A 977 -8.64 12.60 -16.79
C ASP A 977 -10.00 12.46 -17.49
N GLY A 978 -10.22 13.19 -18.60
CA GLY A 978 -11.45 13.10 -19.39
C GLY A 978 -11.67 11.74 -20.05
N HIS A 979 -10.61 10.99 -20.32
CA HIS A 979 -10.63 9.73 -21.09
C HIS A 979 -10.24 8.49 -20.24
N ARG A 980 -10.29 8.61 -18.90
CA ARG A 980 -9.85 7.59 -17.94
C ARG A 980 -10.74 6.34 -17.88
N ASN A 981 -12.03 6.47 -18.20
CA ASN A 981 -13.05 5.44 -17.93
C ASN A 981 -13.54 4.70 -19.19
N ILE A 982 -12.80 4.77 -20.30
CA ILE A 982 -13.13 3.99 -21.49
C ILE A 982 -12.73 2.53 -21.22
N PRO A 983 -13.68 1.57 -21.16
CA PRO A 983 -13.35 0.18 -20.92
C PRO A 983 -12.52 -0.37 -22.08
N ASN A 984 -11.42 -1.04 -21.75
CA ASN A 984 -10.62 -1.83 -22.70
C ASN A 984 -11.50 -2.99 -23.21
N LEU A 985 -11.93 -2.92 -24.47
CA LEU A 985 -12.31 -4.10 -25.24
C LEU A 985 -11.09 -4.51 -26.06
N THR A 986 -10.25 -5.37 -25.49
CA THR A 986 -9.44 -6.31 -26.30
C THR A 986 -10.32 -7.45 -26.75
#